data_AF-A0A2T6L8W7-F1
#
_entry.id   AF-A0A2T6L8W7-F1
#
_cell.length_a   1.000
_cell.length_b   1.000
_cell.length_c   1.000
_cell.angle_alpha   90.00
_cell.angle_beta   90.00
_cell.angle_gamma   90.00
#
_symmetry.space_group_name_H-M   'P 1'
#
loop_
_entity.id
_entity.type
_entity.pdbx_description
1 polymer ?
#
loop_
_entity_poly.entity_id
_entity_poly.type
_entity_poly.pdbx_seq_one_letter_code
_entity_poly.pdbx_strand_id
1 'polypeptide(L)'
;MSSVLYSLGRWAVRARRLVVAGWIVALVLVGGAAGLLQQGLDNQVSIPGTESQEALDRLAATFPQVSGASAQVIVVAPEGGSIKDEPMRSAITDGVEALGDVSQVEVVTSPYDEQMPASVSDDERATLLTIQLDGDQGSITDETKDALGVETDALAQALPAGAEAHLGGQLFSSKFPEMTLTEGVGLLVALVVLVLTLGSLVAAGLPLLNALLGVGASMGLLFAATALGPVNSTTPMLAVMLGLAVGIDYALFIVSRHREQLGKGLAVNESIARATATAGSAVVFAGLTVMIALVGLGVAGIPFLTIMGVAAAVTVGVTVLVSLTLLPALLGFAGERLRPKPSRKARRAAAEVAAAAAGEDPEVTRSRAAAVASPEQKPNRFFARWVRVVTKVPALTVVLVIAAMGALSYPALDLRLALPDAGVMAKEDPARVTYDLVSEHFGDGFNGPLIVTGSIVTSTDPVALMDQIGAEIADLPGVADVPLATPNPTADTGIIQVVPEGGPTSAQTEDLVREIRAQHDHFLDEYGVDLSVTGFTAVGIDVSDKLGAALLPFALVVVGLSLILLTMVFRSIAVPIKATVGYLFSVGAAFGVVSLVFEHGVFAEALNVTRTGPVISFMPIVLMGILFGLAMDYEVFLVSRMREDYVHGGSAKHAITTGFQGSAKVVTAAAIIMIAVFVAFVPHGDMNLKPIALGLAVGVAVDAFVVRMIFVPAVLALLGEKAWYMPKWLDALLPSFDVEGEGLTRELSLADWPEPGATDAVAAGDLEVSGRSGLIVGPVSVRVPDGGTLLVRGDATAPVSAFLLAVAGRLKVTGGVAKTAGLVLPERASSVRHKVAVVDSAAEGGHPAEAVRRALSDRPSVLVVDATETVGDLAARAELAQAVAGAQTAGIAVLLGSTGSAATDLAPSGTPVLDVTPGAGERSTGGAHLDQNTEVIEQEVRA
;
A
#
# COMPACT_ATOMS: atom_id res chain seq x y z
N MET A 1 16.91 -2.60 11.88
CA MET A 1 15.44 -2.78 11.96
C MET A 1 15.10 -4.16 12.53
N SER A 2 15.66 -5.22 11.94
CA SER A 2 15.60 -6.62 12.41
C SER A 2 15.77 -6.82 13.92
N SER A 3 16.79 -6.23 14.57
CA SER A 3 16.98 -6.36 16.03
C SER A 3 15.85 -5.74 16.88
N VAL A 4 15.23 -4.65 16.41
CA VAL A 4 14.07 -4.03 17.09
C VAL A 4 12.86 -4.95 16.97
N LEU A 5 12.60 -5.48 15.78
CA LEU A 5 11.51 -6.43 15.55
C LEU A 5 11.71 -7.75 16.31
N TYR A 6 12.96 -8.21 16.49
CA TYR A 6 13.28 -9.34 17.35
C TYR A 6 12.87 -9.05 18.81
N SER A 7 13.21 -7.88 19.32
CA SER A 7 12.83 -7.47 20.68
C SER A 7 11.31 -7.34 20.84
N LEU A 8 10.62 -6.79 19.84
CA LEU A 8 9.17 -6.66 19.80
C LEU A 8 8.48 -8.03 19.80
N GLY A 9 8.90 -8.96 18.93
CA GLY A 9 8.35 -10.31 18.88
C GLY A 9 8.58 -11.07 20.18
N ARG A 10 9.77 -10.90 20.79
CA ARG A 10 10.09 -11.51 22.10
C ARG A 10 9.27 -10.92 23.23
N TRP A 11 9.00 -9.61 23.22
CA TRP A 11 8.10 -8.95 24.18
C TRP A 11 6.66 -9.43 23.99
N ALA A 12 6.15 -9.42 22.75
CA ALA A 12 4.78 -9.79 22.43
C ALA A 12 4.44 -11.23 22.85
N VAL A 13 5.39 -12.16 22.70
CA VAL A 13 5.24 -13.54 23.18
C VAL A 13 5.20 -13.63 24.70
N ARG A 14 6.09 -12.92 25.41
CA ARG A 14 6.12 -12.95 26.88
C ARG A 14 4.86 -12.30 27.47
N ALA A 15 4.43 -11.20 26.88
CA ALA A 15 3.27 -10.42 27.28
C ALA A 15 1.99 -10.83 26.52
N ARG A 16 1.93 -12.04 25.94
CA ARG A 16 0.86 -12.45 25.00
C ARG A 16 -0.58 -12.17 25.47
N ARG A 17 -0.84 -12.30 26.78
CA ARG A 17 -2.16 -12.00 27.36
C ARG A 17 -2.46 -10.49 27.36
N LEU A 18 -1.47 -9.67 27.71
CA LEU A 18 -1.59 -8.20 27.70
C LEU A 18 -1.74 -7.67 26.28
N VAL A 19 -1.00 -8.23 25.31
CA VAL A 19 -1.11 -7.83 23.90
C VAL A 19 -2.51 -8.12 23.35
N VAL A 20 -3.02 -9.35 23.56
CA VAL A 20 -4.38 -9.69 23.14
C VAL A 20 -5.43 -8.82 23.84
N ALA A 21 -5.31 -8.62 25.15
CA ALA A 21 -6.21 -7.74 25.89
C ALA A 21 -6.15 -6.29 25.38
N GLY A 22 -4.96 -5.77 25.09
CA GLY A 22 -4.76 -4.43 24.54
C GLY A 22 -5.43 -4.26 23.17
N TRP A 23 -5.33 -5.25 22.29
CA TRP A 23 -6.03 -5.23 20.99
C TRP A 23 -7.54 -5.36 21.12
N ILE A 24 -8.05 -6.16 22.07
CA ILE A 24 -9.48 -6.23 22.36
C ILE A 24 -9.98 -4.87 22.86
N VAL A 25 -9.24 -4.22 23.78
CA VAL A 25 -9.58 -2.87 24.25
C VAL A 25 -9.53 -1.87 23.11
N ALA A 26 -8.50 -1.92 22.25
CA ALA A 26 -8.42 -1.05 21.08
C ALA A 26 -9.62 -1.24 20.14
N LEU A 27 -10.01 -2.49 19.86
CA LEU A 27 -11.19 -2.80 19.04
C LEU A 27 -12.49 -2.25 19.67
N VAL A 28 -12.66 -2.38 20.99
CA VAL A 28 -13.82 -1.84 21.70
C VAL A 28 -13.83 -0.31 21.68
N LEU A 29 -12.68 0.33 21.89
CA LEU A 29 -12.56 1.79 21.86
C LEU A 29 -12.83 2.33 20.45
N VAL A 30 -12.25 1.70 19.43
CA VAL A 30 -12.41 2.10 18.03
C VAL A 30 -13.83 1.81 17.54
N GLY A 31 -14.41 0.65 17.89
CA GLY A 31 -15.80 0.34 17.56
C GLY A 31 -16.80 1.24 18.30
N GLY A 32 -16.51 1.59 19.56
CA GLY A 32 -17.30 2.57 20.30
C GLY A 32 -17.19 3.97 19.71
N ALA A 33 -16.00 4.39 19.28
CA ALA A 33 -15.80 5.65 18.57
C ALA A 33 -16.56 5.66 17.25
N ALA A 34 -16.49 4.58 16.45
CA ALA A 34 -17.28 4.44 15.24
C ALA A 34 -18.78 4.59 15.52
N GLY A 35 -19.33 3.86 16.49
CA GLY A 35 -20.76 3.95 16.82
C GLY A 35 -21.20 5.31 17.36
N LEU A 36 -20.28 6.15 17.88
CA LEU A 36 -20.58 7.49 18.39
C LEU A 36 -20.32 8.61 17.37
N LEU A 37 -19.39 8.41 16.44
CA LEU A 37 -18.88 9.43 15.51
C LEU A 37 -19.29 9.18 14.05
N GLN A 38 -19.89 8.03 13.74
CA GLN A 38 -20.32 7.72 12.37
C GLN A 38 -21.37 8.74 11.90
N GLN A 39 -21.08 9.42 10.80
CA GLN A 39 -21.96 10.43 10.17
C GLN A 39 -22.56 9.94 8.84
N GLY A 40 -22.36 8.67 8.49
CA GLY A 40 -22.76 8.10 7.20
C GLY A 40 -21.61 8.10 6.18
N LEU A 41 -21.90 7.55 5.00
CA LEU A 41 -21.00 7.49 3.85
C LEU A 41 -21.59 8.37 2.75
N ASP A 42 -20.72 9.05 2.00
CA ASP A 42 -21.12 10.03 0.97
C ASP A 42 -20.60 9.61 -0.40
N ASN A 43 -21.52 9.36 -1.33
CA ASN A 43 -21.21 8.91 -2.68
C ASN A 43 -21.11 10.04 -3.70
N GLN A 44 -21.31 11.30 -3.30
CA GLN A 44 -21.19 12.42 -4.20
C GLN A 44 -19.73 12.58 -4.65
N VAL A 45 -19.54 12.58 -5.97
CA VAL A 45 -18.22 12.78 -6.58
C VAL A 45 -18.15 14.21 -7.08
N SER A 46 -17.48 15.08 -6.31
CA SER A 46 -17.19 16.45 -6.71
C SER A 46 -15.70 16.65 -6.96
N ILE A 47 -15.38 17.50 -7.95
CA ILE A 47 -14.01 17.91 -8.23
C ILE A 47 -13.98 19.43 -8.31
N PRO A 48 -13.51 20.10 -7.24
CA PRO A 48 -13.35 21.55 -7.25
C PRO A 48 -12.46 22.01 -8.41
N GLY A 49 -12.86 23.11 -9.05
CA GLY A 49 -12.12 23.77 -10.14
C GLY A 49 -12.31 23.12 -11.52
N THR A 50 -13.33 22.30 -11.73
CA THR A 50 -13.80 21.95 -13.08
C THR A 50 -14.93 22.87 -13.50
N GLU A 51 -15.06 23.11 -14.82
CA GLU A 51 -16.12 23.96 -15.39
C GLU A 51 -17.51 23.50 -14.95
N SER A 52 -17.81 22.20 -15.08
CA SER A 52 -19.13 21.67 -14.72
C SER A 52 -19.45 21.83 -13.23
N GLN A 53 -18.45 21.67 -12.34
CA GLN A 53 -18.65 21.85 -10.90
C GLN A 53 -18.84 23.33 -10.55
N GLU A 54 -18.03 24.23 -11.12
CA GLU A 54 -18.20 25.68 -10.87
C GLU A 54 -19.55 26.19 -11.39
N ALA A 55 -19.99 25.70 -12.55
CA ALA A 55 -21.31 26.00 -13.09
C ALA A 55 -22.43 25.43 -12.21
N LEU A 56 -22.27 24.21 -11.67
CA LEU A 56 -23.23 23.62 -10.74
C LEU A 56 -23.31 24.40 -9.42
N ASP A 57 -22.17 24.83 -8.88
CA ASP A 57 -22.07 25.61 -7.65
C ASP A 57 -22.72 27.00 -7.82
N ARG A 58 -22.53 27.64 -8.98
CA ARG A 58 -23.20 28.90 -9.34
C ARG A 58 -24.71 28.68 -9.48
N LEU A 59 -25.11 27.61 -10.18
CA LEU A 59 -26.51 27.26 -10.35
C LEU A 59 -27.19 27.03 -9.00
N ALA A 60 -26.51 26.41 -8.04
CA ALA A 60 -27.02 26.24 -6.69
C ALA A 60 -27.23 27.54 -5.92
N ALA A 61 -26.45 28.59 -6.22
CA ALA A 61 -26.64 29.90 -5.62
C ALA A 61 -27.76 30.71 -6.28
N THR A 62 -27.96 30.59 -7.59
CA THR A 62 -28.91 31.42 -8.37
C THR A 62 -30.22 30.71 -8.74
N PHE A 63 -30.24 29.39 -8.71
CA PHE A 63 -31.37 28.53 -9.09
C PHE A 63 -31.37 27.20 -8.28
N PRO A 64 -31.57 27.23 -6.95
CA PRO A 64 -31.45 26.05 -6.08
C PRO A 64 -32.35 24.87 -6.49
N GLN A 65 -33.50 25.18 -7.09
CA GLN A 65 -34.53 24.25 -7.54
C GLN A 65 -34.05 23.29 -8.65
N VAL A 66 -32.98 23.64 -9.37
CA VAL A 66 -32.45 22.84 -10.49
C VAL A 66 -31.16 22.11 -10.10
N SER A 67 -30.49 22.53 -9.01
CA SER A 67 -29.23 21.97 -8.54
C SER A 67 -29.36 21.04 -7.33
N GLY A 68 -30.49 21.06 -6.61
CA GLY A 68 -30.71 20.28 -5.39
C GLY A 68 -30.88 18.78 -5.67
N ALA A 69 -30.92 17.97 -4.60
CA ALA A 69 -31.16 16.53 -4.72
C ALA A 69 -32.53 16.26 -5.37
N SER A 70 -32.57 15.31 -6.30
CA SER A 70 -33.82 14.91 -6.96
C SER A 70 -33.99 13.40 -7.01
N ALA A 71 -35.24 12.98 -6.92
CA ALA A 71 -35.71 11.62 -7.16
C ALA A 71 -36.69 11.63 -8.34
N GLN A 72 -36.92 10.47 -8.93
CA GLN A 72 -37.81 10.33 -10.08
C GLN A 72 -38.73 9.15 -9.88
N VAL A 73 -40.00 9.30 -10.21
CA VAL A 73 -40.95 8.19 -10.31
C VAL A 73 -41.44 8.11 -11.74
N ILE A 74 -41.17 6.99 -12.41
CA ILE A 74 -41.77 6.71 -13.71
C ILE A 74 -43.08 5.98 -13.51
N VAL A 75 -44.13 6.42 -14.19
CA VAL A 75 -45.43 5.76 -14.24
C VAL A 75 -45.72 5.38 -15.68
N VAL A 76 -46.03 4.10 -15.92
CA VAL A 76 -46.32 3.56 -17.25
C VAL A 76 -47.72 2.98 -17.29
N ALA A 77 -48.49 3.41 -18.29
CA ALA A 77 -49.84 2.94 -18.56
C ALA A 77 -49.84 1.53 -19.20
N PRO A 78 -50.89 0.73 -18.98
CA PRO A 78 -51.01 -0.60 -19.58
C PRO A 78 -50.99 -0.54 -21.10
N GLU A 79 -50.69 -1.67 -21.75
CA GLU A 79 -50.67 -1.74 -23.22
C GLU A 79 -51.97 -1.22 -23.83
N GLY A 80 -51.85 -0.15 -24.64
CA GLY A 80 -52.97 0.50 -25.34
C GLY A 80 -53.79 1.50 -24.50
N GLY A 81 -53.41 1.77 -23.25
CA GLY A 81 -53.98 2.84 -22.42
C GLY A 81 -53.09 4.08 -22.36
N SER A 82 -53.63 5.21 -21.88
CA SER A 82 -52.92 6.49 -21.71
C SER A 82 -52.83 6.90 -20.23
N ILE A 83 -51.80 7.67 -19.89
CA ILE A 83 -51.72 8.35 -18.57
C ILE A 83 -52.87 9.34 -18.36
N LYS A 84 -53.55 9.79 -19.42
CA LYS A 84 -54.65 10.77 -19.34
C LYS A 84 -56.00 10.12 -19.04
N ASP A 85 -56.10 8.80 -19.13
CA ASP A 85 -57.33 8.05 -18.92
C ASP A 85 -57.71 7.99 -17.44
N GLU A 86 -59.01 7.92 -17.14
CA GLU A 86 -59.48 7.47 -15.82
C GLU A 86 -59.50 5.93 -15.79
N PRO A 87 -59.00 5.25 -14.74
CA PRO A 87 -58.68 5.76 -13.39
C PRO A 87 -57.22 6.17 -13.16
N MET A 88 -56.38 6.14 -14.19
CA MET A 88 -54.94 6.43 -14.10
C MET A 88 -54.67 7.86 -13.63
N ARG A 89 -55.41 8.82 -14.18
CA ARG A 89 -55.31 10.24 -13.81
C ARG A 89 -55.55 10.50 -12.33
N SER A 90 -56.61 9.93 -11.77
CA SER A 90 -56.90 10.07 -10.32
C SER A 90 -55.77 9.49 -9.48
N ALA A 91 -55.30 8.28 -9.81
CA ALA A 91 -54.23 7.62 -9.05
C ALA A 91 -52.91 8.40 -9.08
N ILE A 92 -52.51 8.93 -10.25
CA ILE A 92 -51.30 9.77 -10.37
C ILE A 92 -51.47 11.07 -9.58
N THR A 93 -52.65 11.70 -9.61
CA THR A 93 -52.91 12.93 -8.86
C THR A 93 -52.79 12.71 -7.36
N ASP A 94 -53.43 11.65 -6.85
CA ASP A 94 -53.36 11.29 -5.42
C ASP A 94 -51.93 10.92 -5.01
N GLY A 95 -51.18 10.23 -5.88
CA GLY A 95 -49.78 9.87 -5.64
C GLY A 95 -48.85 11.07 -5.62
N VAL A 96 -49.04 12.05 -6.50
CA VAL A 96 -48.26 13.31 -6.49
C VAL A 96 -48.49 14.08 -5.19
N GLU A 97 -49.72 14.15 -4.69
CA GLU A 97 -50.04 14.80 -3.42
C GLU A 97 -49.37 14.07 -2.24
N ALA A 98 -49.48 12.74 -2.20
CA ALA A 98 -48.85 11.92 -1.16
C ALA A 98 -47.31 12.03 -1.16
N LEU A 99 -46.69 12.02 -2.34
CA LEU A 99 -45.24 12.23 -2.48
C LEU A 99 -44.83 13.65 -2.04
N GLY A 100 -45.67 14.66 -2.30
CA GLY A 100 -45.44 16.04 -1.87
C GLY A 100 -45.53 16.25 -0.36
N ASP A 101 -46.26 15.40 0.36
CA ASP A 101 -46.40 15.43 1.81
C ASP A 101 -45.20 14.80 2.56
N VAL A 102 -44.28 14.14 1.84
CA VAL A 102 -43.08 13.53 2.42
C VAL A 102 -42.11 14.60 2.93
N SER A 103 -41.52 14.38 4.10
CA SER A 103 -40.54 15.31 4.68
C SER A 103 -39.33 15.51 3.77
N GLN A 104 -38.87 16.76 3.65
CA GLN A 104 -37.79 17.21 2.76
C GLN A 104 -38.15 17.26 1.26
N VAL A 105 -39.39 16.98 0.85
CA VAL A 105 -39.85 17.24 -0.53
C VAL A 105 -40.27 18.70 -0.66
N GLU A 106 -39.68 19.43 -1.61
CA GLU A 106 -40.09 20.81 -1.93
C GLU A 106 -41.22 20.82 -2.95
N VAL A 107 -41.03 20.06 -4.05
CA VAL A 107 -41.92 20.08 -5.21
C VAL A 107 -41.94 18.70 -5.87
N VAL A 108 -43.12 18.26 -6.31
CA VAL A 108 -43.29 17.12 -7.20
C VAL A 108 -43.98 17.60 -8.47
N THR A 109 -43.38 17.33 -9.64
CA THR A 109 -43.99 17.70 -10.92
C THR A 109 -45.18 16.80 -11.24
N SER A 110 -46.26 17.38 -11.75
CA SER A 110 -47.45 16.64 -12.18
C SER A 110 -47.63 16.74 -13.69
N PRO A 111 -48.00 15.66 -14.41
CA PRO A 111 -48.28 15.72 -15.85
C PRO A 111 -49.54 16.53 -16.18
N TYR A 112 -50.32 16.93 -15.16
CA TYR A 112 -51.57 17.68 -15.33
C TYR A 112 -51.46 19.13 -14.86
N ASP A 113 -50.29 19.55 -14.38
CA ASP A 113 -50.03 20.95 -14.01
C ASP A 113 -49.68 21.76 -15.28
N GLU A 114 -50.28 22.94 -15.42
CA GLU A 114 -50.03 23.84 -16.57
C GLU A 114 -48.78 24.73 -16.36
N GLN A 115 -48.32 24.90 -15.13
CA GLN A 115 -47.18 25.76 -14.77
C GLN A 115 -45.87 24.97 -14.69
N MET A 116 -45.91 23.74 -14.19
CA MET A 116 -44.76 22.83 -14.11
C MET A 116 -45.15 21.41 -14.54
N PRO A 117 -45.41 21.20 -15.85
CA PRO A 117 -45.80 19.89 -16.35
C PRO A 117 -44.65 18.88 -16.17
N ALA A 118 -44.99 17.69 -15.70
CA ALA A 118 -44.09 16.54 -15.76
C ALA A 118 -43.84 16.13 -17.22
N SER A 119 -42.70 15.48 -17.50
CA SER A 119 -42.40 14.95 -18.83
C SER A 119 -43.34 13.79 -19.16
N VAL A 120 -44.00 13.87 -20.31
CA VAL A 120 -44.92 12.85 -20.84
C VAL A 120 -44.37 12.30 -22.16
N SER A 121 -44.40 10.99 -22.35
CA SER A 121 -43.92 10.36 -23.58
C SER A 121 -44.78 10.75 -24.79
N ASP A 122 -44.20 10.71 -25.99
CA ASP A 122 -44.89 11.06 -27.25
C ASP A 122 -46.16 10.23 -27.51
N ASP A 123 -46.17 8.98 -27.04
CA ASP A 123 -47.31 8.06 -27.13
C ASP A 123 -48.32 8.20 -25.97
N GLU A 124 -48.10 9.16 -25.08
CA GLU A 124 -48.89 9.45 -23.88
C GLU A 124 -49.06 8.24 -22.94
N ARG A 125 -48.16 7.26 -23.01
CA ARG A 125 -48.18 6.06 -22.17
C ARG A 125 -47.36 6.17 -20.91
N ALA A 126 -46.37 7.04 -20.85
CA ALA A 126 -45.50 7.18 -19.68
C ALA A 126 -45.41 8.62 -19.22
N THR A 127 -45.24 8.81 -17.92
CA THR A 127 -44.90 10.10 -17.31
C THR A 127 -43.74 9.93 -16.34
N LEU A 128 -42.86 10.93 -16.28
CA LEU A 128 -41.75 11.00 -15.34
C LEU A 128 -42.02 12.10 -14.31
N LEU A 129 -42.40 11.70 -13.11
CA LEU A 129 -42.60 12.61 -11.99
C LEU A 129 -41.23 12.92 -11.37
N THR A 130 -40.79 14.18 -11.46
CA THR A 130 -39.57 14.65 -10.80
C THR A 130 -39.91 15.16 -9.42
N ILE A 131 -39.21 14.65 -8.41
CA ILE A 131 -39.34 15.00 -7.01
C ILE A 131 -38.10 15.81 -6.62
N GLN A 132 -38.28 17.10 -6.37
CA GLN A 132 -37.23 17.99 -5.91
C GLN A 132 -37.18 17.99 -4.39
N LEU A 133 -36.01 17.73 -3.81
CA LEU A 133 -35.80 17.66 -2.37
C LEU A 133 -35.03 18.88 -1.87
N ASP A 134 -35.31 19.26 -0.63
CA ASP A 134 -34.59 20.30 0.10
C ASP A 134 -33.23 19.76 0.57
N GLY A 135 -32.16 20.31 -0.01
CA GLY A 135 -30.78 19.98 0.33
C GLY A 135 -30.01 19.20 -0.75
N ASP A 136 -28.80 18.77 -0.38
CA ASP A 136 -27.95 17.89 -1.20
C ASP A 136 -28.23 16.40 -0.92
N GLN A 137 -27.73 15.50 -1.77
CA GLN A 137 -28.01 14.06 -1.65
C GLN A 137 -27.55 13.46 -0.30
N GLY A 138 -26.49 14.02 0.30
CA GLY A 138 -25.96 13.56 1.59
C GLY A 138 -26.81 13.98 2.79
N SER A 139 -27.56 15.08 2.68
CA SER A 139 -28.46 15.60 3.72
C SER A 139 -29.85 14.94 3.72
N ILE A 140 -30.19 14.18 2.68
CA ILE A 140 -31.47 13.48 2.60
C ILE A 140 -31.44 12.25 3.52
N THR A 141 -32.37 12.22 4.48
CA THR A 141 -32.47 11.15 5.47
C THR A 141 -32.90 9.83 4.86
N ASP A 142 -32.47 8.72 5.46
CA ASP A 142 -32.93 7.39 5.04
C ASP A 142 -34.44 7.22 5.30
N GLU A 143 -34.97 7.89 6.33
CA GLU A 143 -36.42 7.98 6.57
C GLU A 143 -37.18 8.60 5.39
N THR A 144 -36.67 9.68 4.78
CA THR A 144 -37.27 10.28 3.58
C THR A 144 -37.19 9.34 2.38
N LYS A 145 -36.05 8.65 2.17
CA LYS A 145 -35.90 7.68 1.07
C LYS A 145 -36.89 6.52 1.20
N ASP A 146 -37.03 5.98 2.41
CA ASP A 146 -37.98 4.90 2.71
C ASP A 146 -39.43 5.37 2.52
N ALA A 147 -39.76 6.59 2.95
CA ALA A 147 -41.09 7.17 2.77
C ALA A 147 -41.43 7.35 1.28
N LEU A 148 -40.51 7.85 0.45
CA LEU A 148 -40.69 7.92 -1.00
C LEU A 148 -40.93 6.55 -1.63
N GLY A 149 -40.23 5.52 -1.14
CA GLY A 149 -40.44 4.13 -1.55
C GLY A 149 -41.85 3.64 -1.22
N VAL A 150 -42.30 3.86 0.01
CA VAL A 150 -43.64 3.46 0.48
C VAL A 150 -44.74 4.15 -0.32
N GLU A 151 -44.63 5.46 -0.57
CA GLU A 151 -45.63 6.19 -1.35
C GLU A 151 -45.61 5.80 -2.83
N THR A 152 -44.45 5.47 -3.40
CA THR A 152 -44.37 4.93 -4.76
C THR A 152 -45.00 3.54 -4.86
N ASP A 153 -44.80 2.67 -3.87
CA ASP A 153 -45.44 1.36 -3.79
C ASP A 153 -46.96 1.47 -3.61
N ALA A 154 -47.43 2.48 -2.87
CA ALA A 154 -48.84 2.78 -2.70
C ALA A 154 -49.46 3.28 -4.02
N LEU A 155 -48.76 4.17 -4.73
CA LEU A 155 -49.13 4.58 -6.08
C LEU A 155 -49.23 3.37 -7.02
N ALA A 156 -48.20 2.52 -7.06
CA ALA A 156 -48.18 1.31 -7.89
C ALA A 156 -49.38 0.39 -7.62
N GLN A 157 -49.83 0.28 -6.36
CA GLN A 157 -51.01 -0.52 -5.98
C GLN A 157 -52.35 0.14 -6.34
N ALA A 158 -52.40 1.47 -6.39
CA ALA A 158 -53.60 2.21 -6.77
C ALA A 158 -53.84 2.21 -8.30
N LEU A 159 -52.78 1.95 -9.08
CA LEU A 159 -52.85 1.92 -10.53
C LEU A 159 -53.65 0.72 -11.09
N PRO A 160 -54.29 0.87 -12.27
CA PRO A 160 -55.03 -0.22 -12.90
C PRO A 160 -54.12 -1.40 -13.31
N ALA A 161 -54.71 -2.60 -13.44
CA ALA A 161 -53.96 -3.81 -13.76
C ALA A 161 -53.16 -3.68 -15.07
N GLY A 162 -51.85 -3.95 -14.99
CA GLY A 162 -50.91 -3.81 -16.12
C GLY A 162 -50.23 -2.44 -16.23
N ALA A 163 -50.56 -1.49 -15.34
CA ALA A 163 -49.78 -0.29 -15.11
C ALA A 163 -48.66 -0.57 -14.10
N GLU A 164 -47.58 0.20 -14.19
CA GLU A 164 -46.43 0.10 -13.29
C GLU A 164 -45.96 1.48 -12.83
N ALA A 165 -45.47 1.58 -11.60
CA ALA A 165 -44.78 2.76 -11.09
C ALA A 165 -43.50 2.35 -10.36
N HIS A 166 -42.38 2.99 -10.68
CA HIS A 166 -41.07 2.64 -10.12
C HIS A 166 -40.28 3.88 -9.71
N LEU A 167 -39.71 3.82 -8.50
CA LEU A 167 -38.87 4.87 -7.94
C LEU A 167 -37.42 4.71 -8.39
N GLY A 168 -36.84 5.80 -8.87
CA GLY A 168 -35.46 5.89 -9.33
C GLY A 168 -34.94 7.32 -9.27
N GLY A 169 -34.06 7.65 -10.21
CA GLY A 169 -33.33 8.93 -10.22
C GLY A 169 -32.03 8.88 -9.42
N GLN A 170 -31.33 10.03 -9.38
CA GLN A 170 -29.95 10.11 -8.88
C GLN A 170 -29.82 9.66 -7.41
N LEU A 171 -30.79 10.01 -6.57
CA LEU A 171 -30.81 9.65 -5.14
C LEU A 171 -30.79 8.13 -4.90
N PHE A 172 -31.40 7.34 -5.78
CA PHE A 172 -31.51 5.88 -5.66
C PHE A 172 -30.51 5.12 -6.53
N SER A 173 -29.72 5.84 -7.33
CA SER A 173 -28.70 5.26 -8.22
C SER A 173 -27.46 4.77 -7.48
N SER A 174 -27.39 4.96 -6.15
CA SER A 174 -26.25 4.60 -5.31
C SER A 174 -26.71 3.90 -4.01
N LYS A 175 -26.96 2.60 -4.05
CA LYS A 175 -27.28 1.81 -2.84
C LYS A 175 -26.02 1.40 -2.09
N PHE A 176 -26.09 1.40 -0.76
CA PHE A 176 -25.05 0.81 0.08
C PHE A 176 -25.11 -0.72 0.00
N PRO A 177 -24.03 -1.39 -0.43
CA PRO A 177 -23.99 -2.84 -0.39
C PRO A 177 -23.96 -3.33 1.06
N GLU A 178 -24.91 -4.19 1.43
CA GLU A 178 -24.81 -4.93 2.69
C GLU A 178 -23.74 -6.03 2.59
N MET A 179 -23.03 -6.27 3.69
CA MET A 179 -22.06 -7.37 3.83
C MET A 179 -22.78 -8.70 3.52
N THR A 180 -22.54 -9.25 2.33
CA THR A 180 -23.26 -10.43 1.84
C THR A 180 -22.62 -11.73 2.34
N LEU A 181 -23.43 -12.79 2.44
CA LEU A 181 -22.98 -14.16 2.79
C LEU A 181 -21.82 -14.69 1.91
N THR A 182 -21.57 -14.04 0.77
CA THR A 182 -20.59 -14.39 -0.25
C THR A 182 -19.16 -14.00 0.12
N GLU A 183 -18.94 -12.99 0.96
CA GLU A 183 -17.62 -12.73 1.57
C GLU A 183 -17.14 -13.95 2.38
N GLY A 184 -18.08 -14.64 3.04
CA GLY A 184 -17.83 -15.88 3.76
C GLY A 184 -17.32 -17.01 2.85
N VAL A 185 -17.71 -17.03 1.57
CA VAL A 185 -17.22 -18.01 0.59
C VAL A 185 -15.76 -17.75 0.25
N GLY A 186 -15.37 -16.50 0.01
CA GLY A 186 -13.97 -16.13 -0.22
C GLY A 186 -13.08 -16.49 0.96
N LEU A 187 -13.55 -16.20 2.17
CA LEU A 187 -12.88 -16.57 3.41
C LEU A 187 -12.74 -18.09 3.58
N LEU A 188 -13.77 -18.86 3.22
CA LEU A 188 -13.76 -20.32 3.25
C LEU A 188 -12.76 -20.90 2.23
N VAL A 189 -12.71 -20.36 1.02
CA VAL A 189 -11.72 -20.76 0.01
C VAL A 189 -10.30 -20.44 0.49
N ALA A 190 -10.08 -19.23 1.02
CA ALA A 190 -8.80 -18.84 1.62
C ALA A 190 -8.40 -19.80 2.75
N LEU A 191 -9.34 -20.17 3.64
CA LEU A 191 -9.11 -21.16 4.70
C LEU A 191 -8.70 -22.53 4.11
N VAL A 192 -9.39 -23.03 3.08
CA VAL A 192 -9.06 -24.29 2.42
C VAL A 192 -7.64 -24.24 1.87
N VAL A 193 -7.26 -23.18 1.14
CA VAL A 193 -5.92 -23.03 0.56
C VAL A 193 -4.85 -22.92 1.66
N LEU A 194 -5.13 -22.19 2.75
CA LEU A 194 -4.23 -22.11 3.91
C LEU A 194 -4.04 -23.47 4.58
N VAL A 195 -5.11 -24.26 4.75
CA VAL A 195 -5.04 -25.62 5.32
C VAL A 195 -4.19 -26.52 4.43
N LEU A 196 -4.37 -26.48 3.11
CA LEU A 196 -3.57 -27.25 2.15
C LEU A 196 -2.10 -26.83 2.17
N THR A 197 -1.83 -25.53 2.29
CA THR A 197 -0.47 -24.97 2.29
C THR A 197 0.30 -25.30 3.57
N LEU A 198 -0.34 -25.07 4.73
CA LEU A 198 0.29 -25.18 6.04
C LEU A 198 0.16 -26.60 6.63
N GLY A 199 -0.78 -27.41 6.16
CA GLY A 199 -1.02 -28.78 6.62
C GLY A 199 -1.56 -28.87 8.06
N SER A 200 -2.17 -27.79 8.57
CA SER A 200 -2.74 -27.72 9.93
C SER A 200 -3.84 -26.68 10.00
N LEU A 201 -5.02 -27.06 10.52
CA LEU A 201 -6.16 -26.15 10.70
C LEU A 201 -5.85 -25.01 11.68
N VAL A 202 -5.12 -25.30 12.76
CA VAL A 202 -4.69 -24.27 13.72
C VAL A 202 -3.73 -23.29 13.06
N ALA A 203 -2.81 -23.77 12.21
CA ALA A 203 -1.88 -22.90 11.51
C ALA A 203 -2.58 -22.02 10.46
N ALA A 204 -3.63 -22.54 9.82
CA ALA A 204 -4.44 -21.82 8.84
C ALA A 204 -5.38 -20.78 9.48
N GLY A 205 -5.96 -21.10 10.64
CA GLY A 205 -6.85 -20.18 11.34
C GLY A 205 -6.15 -18.93 11.89
N LEU A 206 -4.84 -19.00 12.15
CA LEU A 206 -4.08 -17.86 12.69
C LEU A 206 -3.95 -16.68 11.70
N PRO A 207 -3.49 -16.86 10.44
CA PRO A 207 -3.55 -15.79 9.44
C PRO A 207 -4.94 -15.21 9.24
N LEU A 208 -5.96 -16.07 9.21
CA LEU A 208 -7.34 -15.65 9.00
C LEU A 208 -7.86 -14.77 10.14
N LEU A 209 -7.68 -15.23 11.38
CA LEU A 209 -8.05 -14.47 12.57
C LEU A 209 -7.30 -13.14 12.65
N ASN A 210 -6.00 -13.14 12.32
CA ASN A 210 -5.18 -11.94 12.29
C ASN A 210 -5.73 -10.91 11.29
N ALA A 211 -6.06 -11.35 10.07
CA ALA A 211 -6.61 -10.49 9.04
C ALA A 211 -7.98 -9.92 9.42
N LEU A 212 -8.89 -10.74 9.96
CA LEU A 212 -10.21 -10.30 10.41
C LEU A 212 -10.14 -9.24 11.51
N LEU A 213 -9.25 -9.42 12.50
CA LEU A 213 -9.06 -8.44 13.57
C LEU A 213 -8.43 -7.14 13.05
N GLY A 214 -7.50 -7.22 12.10
CA GLY A 214 -6.92 -6.06 11.43
C GLY A 214 -7.95 -5.27 10.61
N VAL A 215 -8.78 -5.96 9.84
CA VAL A 215 -9.87 -5.35 9.06
C VAL A 215 -10.92 -4.74 9.97
N GLY A 216 -11.34 -5.43 11.03
CA GLY A 216 -12.29 -4.91 12.01
C GLY A 216 -11.80 -3.63 12.70
N ALA A 217 -10.51 -3.59 13.10
CA ALA A 217 -9.91 -2.38 13.65
C ALA A 217 -9.85 -1.24 12.62
N SER A 218 -9.51 -1.57 11.37
CA SER A 218 -9.43 -0.58 10.29
C SER A 218 -10.80 -0.01 9.93
N MET A 219 -11.85 -0.84 9.91
CA MET A 219 -13.22 -0.40 9.68
C MET A 219 -13.72 0.54 10.78
N GLY A 220 -13.52 0.20 12.05
CA GLY A 220 -13.94 1.12 13.10
C GLY A 220 -13.16 2.44 13.06
N LEU A 221 -11.89 2.44 12.65
CA LEU A 221 -11.14 3.68 12.41
C LEU A 221 -11.71 4.48 11.24
N LEU A 222 -12.07 3.80 10.14
CA LEU A 222 -12.66 4.43 8.96
C LEU A 222 -14.02 5.05 9.29
N PHE A 223 -14.91 4.32 9.96
CA PHE A 223 -16.21 4.85 10.37
C PHE A 223 -16.09 5.95 11.42
N ALA A 224 -15.10 5.90 12.33
CA ALA A 224 -14.83 7.02 13.21
C ALA A 224 -14.29 8.25 12.45
N ALA A 225 -13.59 8.04 11.33
CA ALA A 225 -13.04 9.11 10.50
C ALA A 225 -14.09 9.84 9.67
N THR A 226 -15.32 9.32 9.53
CA THR A 226 -16.41 10.05 8.83
C THR A 226 -16.77 11.36 9.54
N ALA A 227 -16.48 11.49 10.84
CA ALA A 227 -16.64 12.74 11.56
C ALA A 227 -15.64 13.84 11.14
N LEU A 228 -14.56 13.48 10.45
CA LEU A 228 -13.53 14.42 9.97
C LEU A 228 -13.78 14.88 8.54
N GLY A 229 -14.62 14.17 7.78
CA GLY A 229 -14.95 14.48 6.39
C GLY A 229 -15.70 13.36 5.70
N PRO A 230 -16.28 13.63 4.51
CA PRO A 230 -17.06 12.67 3.75
C PRO A 230 -16.19 11.48 3.28
N VAL A 231 -16.74 10.27 3.41
CA VAL A 231 -16.07 9.03 2.98
C VAL A 231 -17.00 8.28 2.04
N ASN A 232 -16.50 7.97 0.84
CA ASN A 232 -17.26 7.23 -0.17
C ASN A 232 -17.45 5.76 0.21
N SER A 233 -18.62 5.19 -0.12
CA SER A 233 -18.98 3.80 0.16
C SER A 233 -18.07 2.74 -0.45
N THR A 234 -17.34 3.09 -1.51
CA THR A 234 -16.32 2.24 -2.12
C THR A 234 -15.09 2.09 -1.21
N THR A 235 -14.81 3.08 -0.35
CA THR A 235 -13.62 3.07 0.52
C THR A 235 -13.65 1.92 1.54
N PRO A 236 -14.74 1.69 2.29
CA PRO A 236 -14.89 0.50 3.13
C PRO A 236 -14.65 -0.82 2.39
N MET A 237 -15.24 -0.99 1.20
CA MET A 237 -15.11 -2.21 0.41
C MET A 237 -13.67 -2.49 -0.01
N LEU A 238 -12.97 -1.46 -0.51
CA LEU A 238 -11.55 -1.58 -0.85
C LEU A 238 -10.69 -1.86 0.39
N ALA A 239 -11.00 -1.27 1.53
CA ALA A 239 -10.28 -1.52 2.78
C ALA A 239 -10.48 -2.96 3.27
N VAL A 240 -11.70 -3.52 3.20
CA VAL A 240 -11.94 -4.94 3.53
C VAL A 240 -11.17 -5.85 2.58
N MET A 241 -11.33 -5.64 1.28
CA MET A 241 -10.69 -6.45 0.24
C MET A 241 -9.15 -6.44 0.36
N LEU A 242 -8.56 -5.25 0.50
CA LEU A 242 -7.12 -5.06 0.65
C LEU A 242 -6.62 -5.58 2.00
N GLY A 243 -7.31 -5.24 3.10
CA GLY A 243 -6.91 -5.64 4.45
C GLY A 243 -6.97 -7.15 4.66
N LEU A 244 -7.94 -7.84 4.06
CA LEU A 244 -7.99 -9.31 4.06
C LEU A 244 -6.84 -9.90 3.24
N ALA A 245 -6.65 -9.45 1.99
CA ALA A 245 -5.61 -9.98 1.12
C ALA A 245 -4.21 -9.81 1.73
N VAL A 246 -3.87 -8.58 2.10
CA VAL A 246 -2.58 -8.20 2.67
C VAL A 246 -2.39 -8.82 4.06
N GLY A 247 -3.43 -8.81 4.91
CA GLY A 247 -3.34 -9.32 6.28
C GLY A 247 -3.18 -10.82 6.37
N ILE A 248 -3.84 -11.58 5.47
CA ILE A 248 -3.63 -13.02 5.39
C ILE A 248 -2.21 -13.31 4.91
N ASP A 249 -1.72 -12.60 3.90
CA ASP A 249 -0.41 -12.87 3.33
C ASP A 249 0.74 -12.56 4.30
N TYR A 250 0.72 -11.39 4.93
CA TYR A 250 1.74 -11.01 5.90
C TYR A 250 1.79 -11.96 7.08
N ALA A 251 0.62 -12.39 7.57
CA ALA A 251 0.56 -13.39 8.62
C ALA A 251 1.05 -14.77 8.15
N LEU A 252 0.73 -15.16 6.91
CA LEU A 252 1.19 -16.41 6.31
C LEU A 252 2.72 -16.47 6.23
N PHE A 253 3.39 -15.39 5.84
CA PHE A 253 4.86 -15.34 5.79
C PHE A 253 5.49 -15.54 7.16
N ILE A 254 5.00 -14.82 8.18
CA ILE A 254 5.52 -14.94 9.55
C ILE A 254 5.25 -16.34 10.11
N VAL A 255 4.03 -16.88 9.91
CA VAL A 255 3.66 -18.24 10.34
C VAL A 255 4.50 -19.30 9.62
N SER A 256 4.71 -19.16 8.32
CA SER A 256 5.52 -20.07 7.50
C SER A 256 6.96 -20.10 8.00
N ARG A 257 7.55 -18.92 8.25
CA ARG A 257 8.92 -18.80 8.79
C ARG A 257 9.04 -19.39 10.20
N HIS A 258 8.08 -19.12 11.07
CA HIS A 258 8.02 -19.71 12.41
C HIS A 258 7.95 -21.25 12.37
N ARG A 259 7.12 -21.81 11.49
CA ARG A 259 7.00 -23.26 11.29
C ARG A 259 8.27 -23.88 10.72
N GLU A 260 8.92 -23.22 9.78
CA GLU A 260 10.23 -23.64 9.24
C GLU A 260 11.27 -23.74 10.37
N GLN A 261 11.33 -22.72 11.23
CA GLN A 261 12.25 -22.67 12.37
C GLN A 261 11.93 -23.72 13.45
N LEU A 262 10.65 -23.94 13.78
CA LEU A 262 10.25 -25.04 14.67
C LEU A 262 10.62 -26.41 14.09
N GLY A 263 10.52 -26.58 12.78
CA GLY A 263 10.95 -27.79 12.07
C GLY A 263 12.45 -28.07 12.20
N LYS A 264 13.27 -27.01 12.36
CA LYS A 264 14.72 -27.08 12.62
C LYS A 264 15.06 -27.26 14.11
N GLY A 265 14.06 -27.39 14.99
CA GLY A 265 14.26 -27.66 16.42
C GLY A 265 14.37 -26.43 17.32
N LEU A 266 14.18 -25.21 16.79
CA LEU A 266 14.21 -23.99 17.60
C LEU A 266 13.10 -23.96 18.66
N ALA A 267 13.39 -23.38 19.82
CA ALA A 267 12.39 -23.16 20.88
C ALA A 267 11.32 -22.17 20.41
N VAL A 268 10.06 -22.35 20.87
CA VAL A 268 8.90 -21.55 20.43
C VAL A 268 9.16 -20.05 20.52
N ASN A 269 9.54 -19.54 21.70
CA ASN A 269 9.70 -18.10 21.92
C ASN A 269 10.81 -17.49 21.05
N GLU A 270 11.90 -18.22 20.87
CA GLU A 270 13.03 -17.79 20.05
C GLU A 270 12.66 -17.81 18.57
N SER A 271 11.93 -18.85 18.14
CA SER A 271 11.41 -18.98 16.78
C SER A 271 10.43 -17.85 16.44
N ILE A 272 9.54 -17.47 17.36
CA ILE A 272 8.63 -16.33 17.10
C ILE A 272 9.43 -15.04 16.98
N ALA A 273 10.37 -14.76 17.89
CA ALA A 273 11.19 -13.56 17.84
C ALA A 273 12.01 -13.46 16.53
N ARG A 274 12.63 -14.57 16.09
CA ARG A 274 13.37 -14.62 14.81
C ARG A 274 12.45 -14.51 13.59
N ALA A 275 11.27 -15.11 13.63
CA ALA A 275 10.29 -14.97 12.55
C ALA A 275 9.81 -13.52 12.40
N THR A 276 9.45 -12.85 13.50
CA THR A 276 9.09 -11.42 13.50
C THR A 276 10.24 -10.54 13.03
N ALA A 277 11.49 -10.90 13.33
CA ALA A 277 12.64 -10.11 12.94
C ALA A 277 13.06 -10.23 11.47
N THR A 278 12.74 -11.36 10.82
CA THR A 278 13.19 -11.68 9.45
C THR A 278 12.03 -11.60 8.45
N ALA A 279 10.95 -12.35 8.69
CA ALA A 279 9.75 -12.22 7.86
C ALA A 279 9.02 -10.91 8.15
N GLY A 280 9.01 -10.45 9.41
CA GLY A 280 8.34 -9.21 9.78
C GLY A 280 9.04 -7.94 9.24
N SER A 281 10.36 -7.92 9.08
CA SER A 281 11.05 -6.79 8.41
C SER A 281 10.65 -6.67 6.95
N ALA A 282 10.54 -7.80 6.26
CA ALA A 282 10.02 -7.81 4.90
C ALA A 282 8.55 -7.36 4.85
N VAL A 283 7.71 -7.76 5.82
CA VAL A 283 6.32 -7.28 5.95
C VAL A 283 6.22 -5.78 6.19
N VAL A 284 7.09 -5.18 7.03
CA VAL A 284 7.12 -3.72 7.23
C VAL A 284 7.45 -3.01 5.93
N PHE A 285 8.45 -3.51 5.21
CA PHE A 285 8.90 -2.89 3.96
C PHE A 285 7.84 -2.99 2.85
N ALA A 286 7.25 -4.17 2.71
CA ALA A 286 6.10 -4.44 1.86
C ALA A 286 4.94 -3.48 2.16
N GLY A 287 4.47 -3.47 3.40
CA GLY A 287 3.37 -2.61 3.82
C GLY A 287 3.67 -1.12 3.63
N LEU A 288 4.89 -0.67 3.90
CA LEU A 288 5.28 0.72 3.64
C LEU A 288 5.25 1.06 2.15
N THR A 289 5.66 0.13 1.28
CA THR A 289 5.62 0.31 -0.18
C THR A 289 4.17 0.48 -0.65
N VAL A 290 3.27 -0.38 -0.18
CA VAL A 290 1.83 -0.30 -0.47
C VAL A 290 1.25 1.02 0.06
N MET A 291 1.57 1.41 1.30
CA MET A 291 1.10 2.66 1.89
C MET A 291 1.54 3.89 1.10
N ILE A 292 2.81 3.95 0.66
CA ILE A 292 3.33 5.04 -0.16
C ILE A 292 2.58 5.11 -1.49
N ALA A 293 2.33 3.97 -2.14
CA ALA A 293 1.58 3.92 -3.38
C ALA A 293 0.14 4.43 -3.24
N LEU A 294 -0.52 4.05 -2.14
CA LEU A 294 -1.89 4.44 -1.85
C LEU A 294 -2.02 5.91 -1.45
N VAL A 295 -1.11 6.42 -0.63
CA VAL A 295 -1.02 7.87 -0.34
C VAL A 295 -0.68 8.66 -1.61
N GLY A 296 0.06 8.03 -2.54
CA GLY A 296 0.35 8.58 -3.86
C GLY A 296 -0.88 8.91 -4.70
N LEU A 297 -2.07 8.35 -4.40
CA LEU A 297 -3.32 8.76 -5.06
C LEU A 297 -3.62 10.25 -4.87
N GLY A 298 -3.11 10.86 -3.78
CA GLY A 298 -3.23 12.30 -3.55
C GLY A 298 -2.54 13.17 -4.59
N VAL A 299 -1.59 12.61 -5.35
CA VAL A 299 -0.92 13.31 -6.46
C VAL A 299 -1.91 13.64 -7.60
N ALA A 300 -3.00 12.88 -7.72
CA ALA A 300 -4.04 13.16 -8.72
C ALA A 300 -4.77 14.49 -8.46
N GLY A 301 -4.69 15.06 -7.24
CA GLY A 301 -5.37 16.30 -6.88
C GLY A 301 -6.89 16.16 -6.80
N ILE A 302 -7.39 14.94 -6.59
CA ILE A 302 -8.82 14.62 -6.50
C ILE A 302 -9.13 14.26 -5.03
N PRO A 303 -10.02 15.00 -4.33
CA PRO A 303 -10.24 14.83 -2.89
C PRO A 303 -10.67 13.42 -2.50
N PHE A 304 -11.68 12.85 -3.17
CA PHE A 304 -12.19 11.53 -2.80
C PHE A 304 -11.16 10.41 -3.03
N LEU A 305 -10.32 10.51 -4.08
CA LEU A 305 -9.20 9.58 -4.28
C LEU A 305 -8.15 9.68 -3.19
N THR A 306 -7.88 10.90 -2.71
CA THR A 306 -6.93 11.14 -1.63
C THR A 306 -7.42 10.50 -0.33
N ILE A 307 -8.68 10.73 0.03
CA ILE A 307 -9.32 10.14 1.21
C ILE A 307 -9.31 8.61 1.12
N MET A 308 -9.69 8.07 -0.04
CA MET A 308 -9.70 6.64 -0.30
C MET A 308 -8.30 6.03 -0.19
N GLY A 309 -7.30 6.67 -0.79
CA GLY A 309 -5.89 6.25 -0.72
C GLY A 309 -5.33 6.28 0.70
N VAL A 310 -5.61 7.33 1.47
CA VAL A 310 -5.21 7.45 2.87
C VAL A 310 -5.89 6.39 3.73
N ALA A 311 -7.20 6.17 3.57
CA ALA A 311 -7.95 5.16 4.31
C ALA A 311 -7.43 3.74 4.01
N ALA A 312 -7.13 3.44 2.75
CA ALA A 312 -6.51 2.18 2.35
C ALA A 312 -5.09 2.03 2.93
N ALA A 313 -4.28 3.10 2.93
CA ALA A 313 -2.95 3.10 3.55
C ALA A 313 -3.02 2.88 5.08
N VAL A 314 -3.97 3.51 5.78
CA VAL A 314 -4.23 3.28 7.21
C VAL A 314 -4.61 1.82 7.44
N THR A 315 -5.48 1.25 6.60
CA THR A 315 -5.90 -0.15 6.68
C THR A 315 -4.69 -1.10 6.59
N VAL A 316 -3.80 -0.86 5.62
CA VAL A 316 -2.55 -1.63 5.48
C VAL A 316 -1.63 -1.43 6.69
N GLY A 317 -1.48 -0.19 7.16
CA GLY A 317 -0.65 0.13 8.34
C GLY A 317 -1.15 -0.59 9.60
N VAL A 318 -2.45 -0.57 9.87
CA VAL A 318 -3.08 -1.31 10.98
C VAL A 318 -2.86 -2.81 10.80
N THR A 319 -3.02 -3.32 9.58
CA THR A 319 -2.79 -4.74 9.26
C THR A 319 -1.35 -5.18 9.53
N VAL A 320 -0.37 -4.34 9.20
CA VAL A 320 1.05 -4.55 9.52
C VAL A 320 1.27 -4.52 11.03
N LEU A 321 0.71 -3.53 11.75
CA LEU A 321 0.83 -3.44 13.21
C LEU A 321 0.25 -4.67 13.91
N VAL A 322 -0.92 -5.14 13.48
CA VAL A 322 -1.58 -6.36 13.98
C VAL A 322 -0.70 -7.58 13.70
N SER A 323 -0.14 -7.70 12.50
CA SER A 323 0.76 -8.81 12.13
C SER A 323 2.10 -8.81 12.89
N LEU A 324 2.58 -7.67 13.36
CA LEU A 324 3.84 -7.56 14.11
C LEU A 324 3.67 -7.64 15.63
N THR A 325 2.44 -7.48 16.13
CA THR A 325 2.17 -7.46 17.59
C THR A 325 1.23 -8.59 18.00
N LEU A 326 0.02 -8.64 17.44
CA LEU A 326 -1.00 -9.61 17.81
C LEU A 326 -0.64 -11.01 17.33
N LEU A 327 -0.16 -11.16 16.09
CA LEU A 327 0.20 -12.48 15.56
C LEU A 327 1.30 -13.17 16.40
N PRO A 328 2.43 -12.53 16.77
CA PRO A 328 3.40 -13.13 17.70
C PRO A 328 2.78 -13.61 19.02
N ALA A 329 1.84 -12.83 19.58
CA ALA A 329 1.13 -13.23 20.79
C ALA A 329 0.24 -14.47 20.56
N LEU A 330 -0.50 -14.52 19.44
CA LEU A 330 -1.33 -15.66 19.03
C LEU A 330 -0.49 -16.92 18.76
N LEU A 331 0.67 -16.78 18.10
CA LEU A 331 1.65 -17.86 17.93
C LEU A 331 2.13 -18.40 19.27
N GLY A 332 2.33 -17.52 20.26
CA GLY A 332 2.69 -17.87 21.62
C GLY A 332 1.62 -18.72 22.34
N PHE A 333 0.34 -18.60 21.99
CA PHE A 333 -0.74 -19.47 22.50
C PHE A 333 -0.81 -20.81 21.77
N ALA A 334 -0.55 -20.83 20.45
CA ALA A 334 -0.53 -22.05 19.67
C ALA A 334 0.67 -22.95 20.04
N GLY A 335 1.84 -22.34 20.31
CA GLY A 335 3.04 -23.00 20.80
C GLY A 335 3.49 -24.18 19.94
N GLU A 336 3.85 -25.29 20.59
CA GLU A 336 4.34 -26.51 19.93
C GLU A 336 3.31 -27.20 19.00
N ARG A 337 2.02 -26.82 19.06
CA ARG A 337 1.00 -27.33 18.13
C ARG A 337 1.29 -26.95 16.67
N LEU A 338 2.11 -25.92 16.45
CA LEU A 338 2.55 -25.49 15.13
C LEU A 338 3.77 -26.25 14.61
N ARG A 339 4.42 -27.11 15.41
CA ARG A 339 5.57 -27.88 14.93
C ARG A 339 5.14 -28.81 13.77
N PRO A 340 5.82 -28.76 12.62
CA PRO A 340 5.51 -29.66 11.51
C PRO A 340 5.64 -31.12 11.96
N LYS A 341 4.61 -31.94 11.69
CA LYS A 341 4.69 -33.37 12.01
C LYS A 341 5.64 -34.07 11.03
N PRO A 342 6.56 -34.94 11.49
CA PRO A 342 7.46 -35.68 10.60
C PRO A 342 6.68 -36.59 9.67
N SER A 343 7.13 -36.71 8.41
CA SER A 343 6.46 -37.55 7.42
C SER A 343 6.40 -39.01 7.87
N ARG A 344 5.37 -39.76 7.45
CA ARG A 344 5.18 -41.18 7.82
C ARG A 344 6.41 -42.04 7.48
N LYS A 345 7.14 -41.67 6.41
CA LYS A 345 8.39 -42.30 5.98
C LYS A 345 9.58 -41.91 6.86
N ALA A 346 9.73 -40.63 7.22
CA ALA A 346 10.77 -40.18 8.16
C ALA A 346 10.56 -40.79 9.56
N ARG A 347 9.30 -40.91 10.00
CA ARG A 347 8.95 -41.56 11.27
C ARG A 347 9.29 -43.05 11.27
N ARG A 348 9.13 -43.72 10.12
CA ARG A 348 9.51 -45.13 9.94
C ARG A 348 11.04 -45.31 9.89
N ALA A 349 11.74 -44.45 9.16
CA ALA A 349 13.20 -44.45 9.11
C ALA A 349 13.83 -44.15 10.48
N ALA A 350 13.27 -43.20 11.24
CA ALA A 350 13.68 -42.91 12.60
C ALA A 350 13.40 -44.07 13.56
N ALA A 351 12.28 -44.77 13.39
CA ALA A 351 11.97 -45.99 14.15
C ALA A 351 12.92 -47.15 13.80
N GLU A 352 13.31 -47.28 12.53
CA GLU A 352 14.30 -48.26 12.07
C GLU A 352 15.70 -47.95 12.61
N VAL A 353 16.11 -46.67 12.65
CA VAL A 353 17.38 -46.24 13.26
C VAL A 353 17.36 -46.42 14.78
N ALA A 354 16.25 -46.09 15.45
CA ALA A 354 16.09 -46.32 16.88
C ALA A 354 16.10 -47.82 17.22
N ALA A 355 15.52 -48.67 16.37
CA ALA A 355 15.56 -50.12 16.54
C ALA A 355 16.96 -50.71 16.28
N ALA A 356 17.70 -50.18 15.30
CA ALA A 356 19.07 -50.61 15.01
C ALA A 356 20.08 -50.20 16.09
N ALA A 357 19.83 -49.10 16.80
CA ALA A 357 20.68 -48.56 17.86
C ALA A 357 20.20 -48.90 19.28
N ALA A 358 19.37 -49.94 19.43
CA ALA A 358 18.77 -50.36 20.71
C ALA A 358 19.77 -50.85 21.78
N GLY A 359 21.07 -50.96 21.45
CA GLY A 359 22.17 -51.28 22.37
C GLY A 359 23.17 -50.13 22.62
N GLU A 360 22.95 -48.95 22.03
CA GLU A 360 23.78 -47.75 22.26
C GLU A 360 23.21 -46.87 23.38
N ASP A 361 23.98 -45.86 23.80
CA ASP A 361 23.59 -44.90 24.84
C ASP A 361 22.22 -44.24 24.51
N PRO A 362 21.25 -44.21 25.44
CA PRO A 362 19.87 -43.79 25.14
C PRO A 362 19.75 -42.36 24.61
N GLU A 363 20.72 -41.51 24.91
CA GLU A 363 20.80 -40.12 24.46
C GLU A 363 21.34 -40.01 23.03
N VAL A 364 22.35 -40.82 22.68
CA VAL A 364 22.92 -40.91 21.32
C VAL A 364 21.91 -41.52 20.36
N THR A 365 21.20 -42.57 20.79
CA THR A 365 20.13 -43.21 20.01
C THR A 365 18.97 -42.25 19.76
N ARG A 366 18.57 -41.45 20.76
CA ARG A 366 17.57 -40.38 20.59
C ARG A 366 18.05 -39.29 19.65
N SER A 367 19.30 -38.85 19.78
CA SER A 367 19.88 -37.81 18.93
C SER A 367 19.96 -38.26 17.46
N ARG A 368 20.44 -39.48 17.19
CA ARG A 368 20.46 -40.07 15.84
C ARG A 368 19.05 -40.27 15.27
N ALA A 369 18.13 -40.83 16.05
CA ALA A 369 16.75 -41.00 15.61
C ALA A 369 16.06 -39.65 15.36
N ALA A 370 16.36 -38.62 16.17
CA ALA A 370 15.88 -37.26 15.97
C ALA A 370 16.49 -36.59 14.73
N ALA A 371 17.77 -36.83 14.44
CA ALA A 371 18.42 -36.35 13.22
C ALA A 371 17.80 -36.96 11.96
N VAL A 372 17.44 -38.25 11.98
CA VAL A 372 16.75 -38.93 10.85
C VAL A 372 15.25 -38.61 10.79
N ALA A 373 14.61 -38.35 11.93
CA ALA A 373 13.22 -37.89 12.00
C ALA A 373 13.07 -36.42 11.59
N SER A 374 14.14 -35.64 11.67
CA SER A 374 14.14 -34.24 11.29
C SER A 374 13.74 -34.14 9.82
N PRO A 375 12.75 -33.29 9.48
CA PRO A 375 12.30 -33.16 8.12
C PRO A 375 13.42 -32.51 7.29
N GLU A 376 14.29 -33.33 6.69
CA GLU A 376 15.13 -32.89 5.58
C GLU A 376 14.19 -32.35 4.49
N GLN A 377 14.22 -31.03 4.28
CA GLN A 377 13.52 -30.38 3.19
C GLN A 377 14.19 -30.82 1.88
N LYS A 378 13.77 -31.96 1.33
CA LYS A 378 14.22 -32.36 0.00
C LYS A 378 13.83 -31.26 -0.99
N PRO A 379 14.76 -30.78 -1.83
CA PRO A 379 14.47 -29.76 -2.81
C PRO A 379 13.31 -30.23 -3.69
N ASN A 380 12.29 -29.37 -3.83
CA ASN A 380 11.09 -29.72 -4.57
C ASN A 380 11.45 -29.88 -6.06
N ARG A 381 11.48 -31.13 -6.52
CA ARG A 381 11.92 -31.52 -7.88
C ARG A 381 11.13 -30.82 -8.98
N PHE A 382 9.87 -30.45 -8.71
CA PHE A 382 9.05 -29.70 -9.64
C PHE A 382 9.62 -28.30 -9.91
N PHE A 383 9.79 -27.48 -8.86
CA PHE A 383 10.33 -26.12 -8.99
C PHE A 383 11.76 -26.11 -9.53
N ALA A 384 12.59 -27.07 -9.12
CA ALA A 384 13.94 -27.22 -9.65
C ALA A 384 13.95 -27.50 -11.18
N ARG A 385 13.01 -28.31 -11.66
CA ARG A 385 12.86 -28.57 -13.10
C ARG A 385 12.27 -27.35 -13.82
N TRP A 386 11.29 -26.69 -13.22
CA TRP A 386 10.64 -25.50 -13.78
C TRP A 386 11.63 -24.38 -14.05
N VAL A 387 12.41 -23.97 -13.03
CA VAL A 387 13.46 -22.93 -13.19
C VAL A 387 14.44 -23.32 -14.27
N ARG A 388 14.86 -24.59 -14.31
CA ARG A 388 15.80 -25.05 -15.33
C ARG A 388 15.24 -24.94 -16.75
N VAL A 389 13.94 -25.16 -16.93
CA VAL A 389 13.27 -24.99 -18.24
C VAL A 389 13.22 -23.51 -18.60
N VAL A 390 12.73 -22.66 -17.70
CA VAL A 390 12.62 -21.20 -17.88
C VAL A 390 13.98 -20.55 -18.17
N THR A 391 15.05 -21.02 -17.53
CA THR A 391 16.40 -20.47 -17.68
C THR A 391 17.24 -21.16 -18.75
N LYS A 392 16.68 -22.16 -19.48
CA LYS A 392 17.42 -22.90 -20.50
C LYS A 392 17.78 -22.03 -21.71
N VAL A 393 16.80 -21.25 -22.20
CA VAL A 393 16.95 -20.34 -23.34
C VAL A 393 16.31 -19.00 -22.96
N PRO A 394 16.95 -18.22 -22.07
CA PRO A 394 16.31 -17.09 -21.40
C PRO A 394 15.80 -16.02 -22.38
N ALA A 395 16.52 -15.77 -23.48
CA ALA A 395 16.10 -14.80 -24.50
C ALA A 395 14.78 -15.18 -25.19
N LEU A 396 14.60 -16.46 -25.55
CA LEU A 396 13.35 -16.95 -26.15
C LEU A 396 12.19 -16.84 -25.15
N THR A 397 12.44 -17.23 -23.89
CA THR A 397 11.44 -17.13 -22.83
C THR A 397 10.99 -15.68 -22.60
N VAL A 398 11.93 -14.73 -22.56
CA VAL A 398 11.62 -13.30 -22.44
C VAL A 398 10.76 -12.81 -23.60
N VAL A 399 11.14 -13.12 -24.85
CA VAL A 399 10.36 -12.69 -26.04
C VAL A 399 8.95 -13.28 -26.03
N LEU A 400 8.80 -14.57 -25.68
CA LEU A 400 7.49 -15.21 -25.58
C LEU A 400 6.61 -14.57 -24.51
N VAL A 401 7.17 -14.24 -23.34
CA VAL A 401 6.42 -13.55 -22.28
C VAL A 401 6.00 -12.16 -22.74
N ILE A 402 6.91 -11.37 -23.33
CA ILE A 402 6.59 -10.02 -23.84
C ILE A 402 5.48 -10.10 -24.89
N ALA A 403 5.56 -11.05 -25.83
CA ALA A 403 4.54 -11.23 -26.86
C ALA A 403 3.18 -11.63 -26.27
N ALA A 404 3.18 -12.58 -25.32
CA ALA A 404 1.95 -13.02 -24.66
C ALA A 404 1.30 -11.90 -23.82
N MET A 405 2.10 -11.14 -23.07
CA MET A 405 1.61 -10.01 -22.27
C MET A 405 1.17 -8.84 -23.16
N GLY A 406 1.87 -8.57 -24.25
CA GLY A 406 1.46 -7.57 -25.24
C GLY A 406 0.11 -7.94 -25.89
N ALA A 407 -0.09 -9.20 -26.27
CA ALA A 407 -1.36 -9.68 -26.80
C ALA A 407 -2.49 -9.60 -25.75
N LEU A 408 -2.21 -9.95 -24.50
CA LEU A 408 -3.19 -9.86 -23.42
C LEU A 408 -3.52 -8.42 -23.01
N SER A 409 -2.59 -7.48 -23.20
CA SER A 409 -2.77 -6.05 -22.89
C SER A 409 -3.38 -5.28 -24.07
N TYR A 410 -3.41 -5.84 -25.28
CA TYR A 410 -3.92 -5.15 -26.47
C TYR A 410 -5.36 -4.60 -26.30
N PRO A 411 -6.32 -5.35 -25.72
CA PRO A 411 -7.68 -4.84 -25.51
C PRO A 411 -7.75 -3.64 -24.55
N ALA A 412 -6.72 -3.40 -23.74
CA ALA A 412 -6.69 -2.24 -22.85
C ALA A 412 -6.69 -0.91 -23.60
N LEU A 413 -6.35 -0.90 -24.90
CA LEU A 413 -6.41 0.30 -25.74
C LEU A 413 -7.86 0.75 -26.01
N ASP A 414 -8.82 -0.17 -25.94
CA ASP A 414 -10.24 0.11 -26.16
C ASP A 414 -10.97 0.48 -24.86
N LEU A 415 -10.25 0.54 -23.73
CA LEU A 415 -10.82 0.76 -22.40
C LEU A 415 -11.50 2.14 -22.30
N ARG A 416 -12.81 2.13 -22.13
CA ARG A 416 -13.66 3.29 -21.90
C ARG A 416 -13.90 3.48 -20.41
N LEU A 417 -13.76 4.72 -19.97
CA LEU A 417 -13.87 5.11 -18.58
C LEU A 417 -15.07 6.04 -18.42
N ALA A 418 -16.02 5.67 -17.57
CA ALA A 418 -17.13 6.54 -17.21
C ALA A 418 -17.52 6.34 -15.74
N LEU A 419 -18.19 7.33 -15.14
CA LEU A 419 -18.85 7.09 -13.87
C LEU A 419 -20.09 6.20 -14.09
N PRO A 420 -20.38 5.27 -13.17
CA PRO A 420 -21.55 4.39 -13.27
C PRO A 420 -22.85 5.20 -13.20
N ASP A 421 -23.85 4.75 -13.96
CA ASP A 421 -25.24 5.21 -13.88
C ASP A 421 -26.15 4.10 -13.32
N ALA A 422 -27.44 4.39 -13.11
CA ALA A 422 -28.40 3.36 -12.68
C ALA A 422 -28.50 2.19 -13.67
N GLY A 423 -28.01 2.37 -14.90
CA GLY A 423 -28.07 1.37 -15.95
C GLY A 423 -27.14 0.17 -15.78
N VAL A 424 -26.22 0.19 -14.81
CA VAL A 424 -25.38 -0.97 -14.48
C VAL A 424 -25.95 -1.83 -13.34
N MET A 425 -26.99 -1.35 -12.66
CA MET A 425 -27.59 -2.03 -11.50
C MET A 425 -28.26 -3.36 -11.88
N ALA A 426 -28.62 -4.16 -10.86
CA ALA A 426 -29.33 -5.43 -11.07
C ALA A 426 -30.70 -5.20 -11.72
N LYS A 427 -31.15 -6.12 -12.59
CA LYS A 427 -32.41 -5.97 -13.35
C LYS A 427 -33.66 -5.82 -12.48
N GLU A 428 -33.62 -6.35 -11.26
CA GLU A 428 -34.72 -6.30 -10.30
C GLU A 428 -34.66 -5.03 -9.42
N ASP A 429 -33.63 -4.20 -9.56
CA ASP A 429 -33.51 -2.97 -8.77
C ASP A 429 -34.44 -1.88 -9.33
N PRO A 430 -35.30 -1.25 -8.49
CA PRO A 430 -36.19 -0.18 -8.95
C PRO A 430 -35.49 0.92 -9.73
N ALA A 431 -34.26 1.32 -9.34
CA ALA A 431 -33.51 2.34 -10.05
C ALA A 431 -33.11 1.90 -11.47
N ARG A 432 -32.81 0.61 -11.67
CA ARG A 432 -32.52 0.02 -12.98
C ARG A 432 -33.78 -0.04 -13.84
N VAL A 433 -34.89 -0.44 -13.25
CA VAL A 433 -36.19 -0.53 -13.93
C VAL A 433 -36.64 0.86 -14.39
N THR A 434 -36.55 1.86 -13.51
CA THR A 434 -36.81 3.27 -13.87
C THR A 434 -35.92 3.73 -15.01
N TYR A 435 -34.60 3.46 -14.96
CA TYR A 435 -33.68 3.80 -16.04
C TYR A 435 -34.09 3.18 -17.39
N ASP A 436 -34.41 1.87 -17.39
CA ASP A 436 -34.78 1.15 -18.61
C ASP A 436 -36.12 1.62 -19.18
N LEU A 437 -37.11 1.91 -18.32
CA LEU A 437 -38.41 2.46 -18.75
C LEU A 437 -38.29 3.90 -19.27
N VAL A 438 -37.42 4.73 -18.67
CA VAL A 438 -37.12 6.08 -19.20
C VAL A 438 -36.49 5.97 -20.58
N SER A 439 -35.48 5.09 -20.74
CA SER A 439 -34.86 4.80 -22.04
C SER A 439 -35.87 4.31 -23.08
N GLU A 440 -36.81 3.44 -22.68
CA GLU A 440 -37.81 2.86 -23.58
C GLU A 440 -38.85 3.89 -24.08
N HIS A 441 -39.36 4.74 -23.19
CA HIS A 441 -40.46 5.66 -23.50
C HIS A 441 -40.03 7.07 -23.90
N PHE A 442 -38.87 7.53 -23.45
CA PHE A 442 -38.38 8.89 -23.70
C PHE A 442 -37.08 8.91 -24.53
N GLY A 443 -36.35 7.80 -24.60
CA GLY A 443 -35.06 7.69 -25.28
C GLY A 443 -33.87 7.72 -24.32
N ASP A 444 -32.71 7.23 -24.77
CA ASP A 444 -31.56 6.97 -23.90
C ASP A 444 -31.00 8.22 -23.22
N GLY A 445 -31.02 9.39 -23.87
CA GLY A 445 -30.46 10.61 -23.31
C GLY A 445 -31.29 11.29 -22.21
N PHE A 446 -32.56 10.91 -22.04
CA PHE A 446 -33.38 11.39 -20.91
C PHE A 446 -32.83 10.93 -19.55
N ASN A 447 -32.05 9.85 -19.53
CA ASN A 447 -31.36 9.39 -18.32
C ASN A 447 -30.16 10.28 -17.92
N GLY A 448 -29.74 11.24 -18.76
CA GLY A 448 -28.58 12.08 -18.51
C GLY A 448 -28.62 13.44 -19.20
N PRO A 449 -29.64 14.28 -18.95
CA PRO A 449 -29.73 15.60 -19.55
C PRO A 449 -28.53 16.46 -19.13
N LEU A 450 -28.10 17.31 -20.06
CA LEU A 450 -27.08 18.33 -19.83
C LEU A 450 -27.77 19.64 -19.46
N ILE A 451 -27.13 20.42 -18.60
CA ILE A 451 -27.59 21.76 -18.25
C ILE A 451 -26.56 22.74 -18.77
N VAL A 452 -26.95 23.60 -19.71
CA VAL A 452 -26.13 24.72 -20.16
C VAL A 452 -26.61 25.95 -19.43
N THR A 453 -25.69 26.68 -18.80
CA THR A 453 -26.03 27.88 -18.02
C THR A 453 -25.04 28.99 -18.27
N GLY A 454 -25.50 30.24 -18.21
CA GLY A 454 -24.63 31.40 -18.40
C GLY A 454 -25.26 32.68 -17.89
N SER A 455 -24.42 33.71 -17.71
CA SER A 455 -24.89 35.02 -17.27
C SER A 455 -25.51 35.80 -18.42
N ILE A 456 -26.74 36.28 -18.20
CA ILE A 456 -27.54 37.03 -19.18
C ILE A 456 -27.79 38.48 -18.73
N VAL A 457 -27.07 38.95 -17.70
CA VAL A 457 -27.23 40.29 -17.09
C VAL A 457 -27.08 41.43 -18.11
N THR A 458 -26.31 41.21 -19.16
CA THR A 458 -26.05 42.19 -20.23
C THR A 458 -27.20 42.29 -21.25
N SER A 459 -28.14 41.33 -21.24
CA SER A 459 -29.24 41.29 -22.19
C SER A 459 -30.37 42.24 -21.82
N THR A 460 -30.90 42.94 -22.82
CA THR A 460 -32.12 43.73 -22.68
C THR A 460 -33.39 42.92 -22.97
N ASP A 461 -33.26 41.72 -23.54
CA ASP A 461 -34.36 40.79 -23.80
C ASP A 461 -33.94 39.34 -23.45
N PRO A 462 -33.96 38.99 -22.15
CA PRO A 462 -33.53 37.69 -21.66
C PRO A 462 -34.27 36.48 -22.25
N VAL A 463 -35.56 36.63 -22.57
CA VAL A 463 -36.38 35.52 -23.07
C VAL A 463 -36.04 35.25 -24.53
N ALA A 464 -36.05 36.27 -25.38
CA ALA A 464 -35.70 36.11 -26.79
C ALA A 464 -34.24 35.64 -26.97
N LEU A 465 -33.34 36.06 -26.08
CA LEU A 465 -31.97 35.58 -26.05
C LEU A 465 -31.92 34.07 -25.78
N MET A 466 -32.71 33.59 -24.81
CA MET A 466 -32.73 32.17 -24.46
C MET A 466 -33.36 31.30 -25.54
N ASP A 467 -34.39 31.79 -26.21
CA ASP A 467 -34.99 31.12 -27.36
C ASP A 467 -33.97 30.96 -28.52
N GLN A 468 -33.15 31.98 -28.77
CA GLN A 468 -32.12 31.95 -29.82
C GLN A 468 -31.01 30.95 -29.51
N ILE A 469 -30.45 31.02 -28.31
CA ILE A 469 -29.38 30.09 -27.89
C ILE A 469 -29.92 28.66 -27.81
N GLY A 470 -31.15 28.47 -27.31
CA GLY A 470 -31.81 27.16 -27.26
C GLY A 470 -32.03 26.55 -28.64
N ALA A 471 -32.48 27.34 -29.62
CA ALA A 471 -32.67 26.89 -31.00
C ALA A 471 -31.33 26.51 -31.68
N GLU A 472 -30.28 27.29 -31.44
CA GLU A 472 -28.95 27.01 -31.99
C GLU A 472 -28.33 25.74 -31.39
N ILE A 473 -28.52 25.51 -30.09
CA ILE A 473 -28.10 24.26 -29.44
C ILE A 473 -28.93 23.08 -29.96
N ALA A 474 -30.23 23.25 -30.21
CA ALA A 474 -31.09 22.20 -30.76
C ALA A 474 -30.66 21.73 -32.15
N ASP A 475 -30.00 22.59 -32.93
CA ASP A 475 -29.46 22.26 -34.26
C ASP A 475 -28.11 21.49 -34.21
N LEU A 476 -27.49 21.35 -33.03
CA LEU A 476 -26.22 20.63 -32.89
C LEU A 476 -26.40 19.11 -33.09
N PRO A 477 -25.45 18.44 -33.78
CA PRO A 477 -25.52 17.00 -33.98
C PRO A 477 -25.40 16.25 -32.63
N GLY A 478 -26.34 15.34 -32.38
CA GLY A 478 -26.40 14.56 -31.14
C GLY A 478 -27.30 15.13 -30.06
N VAL A 479 -27.97 16.26 -30.30
CA VAL A 479 -29.08 16.76 -29.46
C VAL A 479 -30.38 16.13 -29.94
N ALA A 480 -31.11 15.49 -29.03
CA ALA A 480 -32.43 14.94 -29.31
C ALA A 480 -33.52 15.99 -29.10
N ASP A 481 -33.45 16.76 -28.01
CA ASP A 481 -34.42 17.79 -27.68
C ASP A 481 -33.85 18.85 -26.73
N VAL A 482 -34.47 20.03 -26.71
CA VAL A 482 -34.19 21.14 -25.77
C VAL A 482 -35.50 21.51 -25.06
N PRO A 483 -35.91 20.75 -24.03
CA PRO A 483 -37.22 20.90 -23.40
C PRO A 483 -37.38 22.20 -22.61
N LEU A 484 -36.28 22.83 -22.20
CA LEU A 484 -36.28 24.06 -21.41
C LEU A 484 -35.17 24.99 -21.87
N ALA A 485 -35.51 26.24 -22.19
CA ALA A 485 -34.58 27.34 -22.40
C ALA A 485 -35.20 28.61 -21.80
N THR A 486 -34.82 28.98 -20.58
CA THR A 486 -35.49 30.07 -19.85
C THR A 486 -34.53 30.86 -18.96
N PRO A 487 -34.73 32.18 -18.81
CA PRO A 487 -34.06 32.94 -17.76
C PRO A 487 -34.61 32.58 -16.38
N ASN A 488 -33.80 32.79 -15.35
CA ASN A 488 -34.24 32.67 -13.98
C ASN A 488 -35.15 33.84 -13.55
N PRO A 489 -35.85 33.73 -12.39
CA PRO A 489 -36.78 34.77 -11.95
C PRO A 489 -36.16 36.17 -11.78
N THR A 490 -34.86 36.24 -11.49
CA THR A 490 -34.08 37.49 -11.40
C THR A 490 -33.52 37.98 -12.74
N ALA A 491 -33.68 37.19 -13.81
CA ALA A 491 -33.24 37.46 -15.18
C ALA A 491 -31.74 37.78 -15.33
N ASP A 492 -30.92 37.21 -14.45
CA ASP A 492 -29.45 37.35 -14.45
C ASP A 492 -28.72 36.08 -14.90
N THR A 493 -29.39 34.91 -14.83
CA THR A 493 -28.85 33.61 -15.24
C THR A 493 -29.81 32.89 -16.17
N GLY A 494 -29.28 32.38 -17.28
CA GLY A 494 -29.99 31.53 -18.23
C GLY A 494 -29.79 30.05 -17.95
N ILE A 495 -30.82 29.23 -18.20
CA ILE A 495 -30.75 27.76 -18.13
C ILE A 495 -31.31 27.18 -19.41
N ILE A 496 -30.54 26.29 -20.03
CA ILE A 496 -30.96 25.47 -21.17
C ILE A 496 -30.75 24.01 -20.79
N GLN A 497 -31.83 23.24 -20.75
CA GLN A 497 -31.77 21.80 -20.57
C GLN A 497 -31.66 21.15 -21.95
N VAL A 498 -30.61 20.34 -22.15
CA VAL A 498 -30.32 19.67 -23.40
C VAL A 498 -30.43 18.17 -23.18
N VAL A 499 -31.30 17.50 -23.93
CA VAL A 499 -31.43 16.06 -23.92
C VAL A 499 -30.58 15.49 -25.07
N PRO A 500 -29.50 14.74 -24.79
CA PRO A 500 -28.71 14.11 -25.85
C PRO A 500 -29.46 12.97 -26.55
N GLU A 501 -29.01 12.54 -27.73
CA GLU A 501 -29.49 11.31 -28.37
C GLU A 501 -28.99 10.05 -27.63
N GLY A 502 -27.77 10.10 -27.10
CA GLY A 502 -27.13 9.00 -26.40
C GLY A 502 -27.28 9.07 -24.87
N GLY A 503 -27.15 7.92 -24.20
CA GLY A 503 -27.17 7.86 -22.73
C GLY A 503 -25.97 8.52 -22.03
N PRO A 504 -26.00 8.65 -20.69
CA PRO A 504 -25.01 9.40 -19.91
C PRO A 504 -23.57 8.90 -20.07
N THR A 505 -23.40 7.60 -20.30
CA THR A 505 -22.09 6.93 -20.43
C THR A 505 -21.68 6.69 -21.89
N SER A 506 -22.42 7.28 -22.85
CA SER A 506 -22.16 7.11 -24.27
C SER A 506 -21.07 8.06 -24.78
N ALA A 507 -20.27 7.60 -25.75
CA ALA A 507 -19.27 8.44 -26.40
C ALA A 507 -19.91 9.62 -27.17
N GLN A 508 -21.12 9.44 -27.69
CA GLN A 508 -21.85 10.50 -28.40
C GLN A 508 -22.18 11.67 -27.47
N THR A 509 -22.60 11.38 -26.24
CA THR A 509 -22.90 12.41 -25.23
C THR A 509 -21.63 13.13 -24.75
N GLU A 510 -20.51 12.40 -24.61
CA GLU A 510 -19.21 12.98 -24.30
C GLU A 510 -18.76 13.96 -25.41
N ASP A 511 -18.88 13.54 -26.67
CA ASP A 511 -18.55 14.36 -27.83
C ASP A 511 -19.47 15.59 -27.92
N LEU A 512 -20.76 15.45 -27.63
CA LEU A 512 -21.70 16.57 -27.57
C LEU A 512 -21.32 17.60 -26.50
N VAL A 513 -20.96 17.17 -25.29
CA VAL A 513 -20.50 18.10 -24.23
C VAL A 513 -19.26 18.86 -24.69
N ARG A 514 -18.31 18.18 -25.33
CA ARG A 514 -17.11 18.83 -25.90
C ARG A 514 -17.45 19.80 -27.02
N GLU A 515 -18.41 19.48 -27.87
CA GLU A 515 -18.86 20.36 -28.96
C GLU A 515 -19.54 21.62 -28.41
N ILE A 516 -20.48 21.49 -27.47
CA ILE A 516 -21.13 22.65 -26.84
C ILE A 516 -20.08 23.56 -26.18
N ARG A 517 -19.08 22.98 -25.50
CA ARG A 517 -17.98 23.75 -24.92
C ARG A 517 -17.06 24.38 -25.95
N ALA A 518 -16.84 23.74 -27.10
CA ALA A 518 -16.05 24.32 -28.17
C ALA A 518 -16.72 25.56 -28.79
N GLN A 519 -18.06 25.67 -28.68
CA GLN A 519 -18.82 26.85 -29.09
C GLN A 519 -18.81 27.99 -28.05
N HIS A 520 -18.13 27.85 -26.91
CA HIS A 520 -18.05 28.89 -25.87
C HIS A 520 -17.70 30.28 -26.44
N ASP A 521 -16.62 30.38 -27.23
CA ASP A 521 -16.17 31.66 -27.78
C ASP A 521 -17.18 32.24 -28.78
N HIS A 522 -17.89 31.36 -29.51
CA HIS A 522 -18.94 31.78 -30.43
C HIS A 522 -20.13 32.42 -29.68
N PHE A 523 -20.63 31.76 -28.63
CA PHE A 523 -21.73 32.29 -27.83
C PHE A 523 -21.34 33.56 -27.06
N LEU A 524 -20.09 33.66 -26.61
CA LEU A 524 -19.57 34.85 -25.97
C LEU A 524 -19.49 36.03 -26.94
N ASP A 525 -19.03 35.81 -28.17
CA ASP A 525 -18.87 36.86 -29.18
C ASP A 525 -20.21 37.32 -29.79
N GLU A 526 -21.12 36.38 -30.10
CA GLU A 526 -22.40 36.67 -30.77
C GLU A 526 -23.44 37.22 -29.79
N TYR A 527 -23.55 36.60 -28.61
CA TYR A 527 -24.62 36.88 -27.65
C TYR A 527 -24.15 37.60 -26.38
N GLY A 528 -22.83 37.69 -26.14
CA GLY A 528 -22.29 38.27 -24.91
C GLY A 528 -22.52 37.40 -23.66
N VAL A 529 -22.74 36.09 -23.86
CA VAL A 529 -23.06 35.13 -22.78
C VAL A 529 -21.90 34.16 -22.60
N ASP A 530 -21.33 34.16 -21.40
CA ASP A 530 -20.37 33.15 -20.94
C ASP A 530 -21.14 31.88 -20.55
N LEU A 531 -21.27 30.94 -21.49
CA LEU A 531 -21.97 29.66 -21.30
C LEU A 531 -21.03 28.60 -20.72
N SER A 532 -21.53 27.83 -19.78
CA SER A 532 -20.86 26.68 -19.18
C SER A 532 -21.78 25.45 -19.21
N VAL A 533 -21.20 24.27 -19.42
CA VAL A 533 -21.94 23.01 -19.45
C VAL A 533 -21.79 22.28 -18.12
N THR A 534 -22.93 22.01 -17.49
CA THR A 534 -23.06 21.32 -16.19
C THR A 534 -24.17 20.26 -16.24
N GLY A 535 -24.58 19.79 -15.07
CA GLY A 535 -25.42 18.61 -14.88
C GLY A 535 -24.58 17.38 -14.53
N PHE A 536 -25.24 16.36 -13.98
CA PHE A 536 -24.59 15.16 -13.46
C PHE A 536 -23.72 14.45 -14.52
N THR A 537 -24.20 14.38 -15.76
CA THR A 537 -23.47 13.79 -16.89
C THR A 537 -22.19 14.57 -17.21
N ALA A 538 -22.26 15.91 -17.30
CA ALA A 538 -21.10 16.76 -17.56
C ALA A 538 -20.08 16.71 -16.42
N VAL A 539 -20.55 16.65 -15.17
CA VAL A 539 -19.67 16.43 -13.99
C VAL A 539 -18.98 15.07 -14.10
N GLY A 540 -19.71 14.02 -14.46
CA GLY A 540 -19.14 12.69 -14.65
C GLY A 540 -18.09 12.61 -15.77
N ILE A 541 -18.31 13.34 -16.87
CA ILE A 541 -17.34 13.47 -17.97
C ILE A 541 -16.07 14.19 -17.48
N ASP A 542 -16.21 15.35 -16.83
CA ASP A 542 -15.05 16.10 -16.31
C ASP A 542 -14.24 15.32 -15.27
N VAL A 543 -14.94 14.57 -14.42
CA VAL A 543 -14.32 13.64 -13.48
C VAL A 543 -13.50 12.58 -14.21
N SER A 544 -14.08 11.99 -15.25
CA SER A 544 -13.44 10.93 -16.04
C SER A 544 -12.22 11.46 -16.80
N ASP A 545 -12.32 12.64 -17.40
CA ASP A 545 -11.21 13.31 -18.11
C ASP A 545 -10.07 13.67 -17.15
N LYS A 546 -10.38 14.22 -15.97
CA LYS A 546 -9.35 14.54 -14.96
C LYS A 546 -8.68 13.29 -14.40
N LEU A 547 -9.43 12.22 -14.17
CA LEU A 547 -8.90 10.93 -13.75
C LEU A 547 -7.99 10.33 -14.83
N GLY A 548 -8.43 10.34 -16.09
CA GLY A 548 -7.65 9.88 -17.24
C GLY A 548 -6.34 10.65 -17.39
N ALA A 549 -6.39 11.98 -17.32
CA ALA A 549 -5.21 12.85 -17.38
C ALA A 549 -4.24 12.62 -16.21
N ALA A 550 -4.74 12.23 -15.03
CA ALA A 550 -3.93 11.94 -13.86
C ALA A 550 -3.22 10.57 -13.91
N LEU A 551 -3.62 9.64 -14.80
CA LEU A 551 -3.04 8.30 -14.90
C LEU A 551 -1.53 8.32 -15.14
N LEU A 552 -1.08 9.11 -16.12
CA LEU A 552 0.33 9.16 -16.49
C LEU A 552 1.20 9.82 -15.40
N PRO A 553 0.84 10.99 -14.85
CA PRO A 553 1.55 11.56 -13.69
C PRO A 553 1.61 10.60 -12.51
N PHE A 554 0.50 9.95 -12.17
CA PHE A 554 0.45 8.97 -11.08
C PHE A 554 1.36 7.78 -11.36
N ALA A 555 1.29 7.20 -12.55
CA ALA A 555 2.16 6.10 -12.97
C ALA A 555 3.64 6.48 -12.89
N LEU A 556 4.02 7.68 -13.35
CA LEU A 556 5.39 8.19 -13.25
C LEU A 556 5.87 8.31 -11.80
N VAL A 557 5.01 8.80 -10.90
CA VAL A 557 5.35 8.92 -9.48
C VAL A 557 5.50 7.54 -8.83
N VAL A 558 4.52 6.64 -9.02
CA VAL A 558 4.57 5.28 -8.45
C VAL A 558 5.78 4.52 -8.99
N VAL A 559 5.99 4.52 -10.30
CA VAL A 559 7.14 3.88 -10.94
C VAL A 559 8.46 4.52 -10.49
N GLY A 560 8.54 5.85 -10.44
CA GLY A 560 9.74 6.56 -9.99
C GLY A 560 10.11 6.23 -8.55
N LEU A 561 9.14 6.31 -7.63
CA LEU A 561 9.31 5.93 -6.23
C LEU A 561 9.69 4.45 -6.10
N SER A 562 9.11 3.57 -6.92
CA SER A 562 9.47 2.15 -6.95
C SER A 562 10.93 1.92 -7.29
N LEU A 563 11.43 2.60 -8.33
CA LEU A 563 12.80 2.44 -8.79
C LEU A 563 13.76 2.88 -7.68
N ILE A 564 13.47 4.00 -7.02
CA ILE A 564 14.28 4.50 -5.90
C ILE A 564 14.28 3.49 -4.76
N LEU A 565 13.08 3.07 -4.31
CA LEU A 565 12.92 2.20 -3.15
C LEU A 565 13.57 0.82 -3.36
N LEU A 566 13.38 0.23 -4.54
CA LEU A 566 13.98 -1.06 -4.88
C LEU A 566 15.49 -0.97 -5.10
N THR A 567 15.97 0.12 -5.72
CA THR A 567 17.42 0.35 -5.88
C THR A 567 18.08 0.40 -4.52
N MET A 568 17.43 1.02 -3.54
CA MET A 568 17.91 1.09 -2.17
C MET A 568 17.98 -0.29 -1.49
N VAL A 569 16.95 -1.13 -1.66
CA VAL A 569 16.94 -2.48 -1.06
C VAL A 569 17.89 -3.44 -1.74
N PHE A 570 17.82 -3.55 -3.06
CA PHE A 570 18.59 -4.55 -3.80
C PHE A 570 20.00 -4.10 -4.15
N ARG A 571 20.33 -2.82 -3.94
CA ARG A 571 21.61 -2.22 -4.36
C ARG A 571 22.00 -2.67 -5.77
N SER A 572 21.05 -2.54 -6.68
CA SER A 572 21.17 -2.90 -8.09
C SER A 572 20.26 -1.98 -8.89
N ILE A 573 20.67 -1.62 -10.12
CA ILE A 573 19.85 -0.85 -11.06
C ILE A 573 19.01 -1.77 -11.95
N ALA A 574 19.56 -2.91 -12.34
CA ALA A 574 18.89 -3.82 -13.27
C ALA A 574 17.68 -4.52 -12.63
N VAL A 575 17.78 -4.87 -11.33
CA VAL A 575 16.70 -5.54 -10.59
C VAL A 575 15.44 -4.67 -10.47
N PRO A 576 15.53 -3.39 -10.04
CA PRO A 576 14.39 -2.47 -10.05
C PRO A 576 13.77 -2.30 -11.44
N ILE A 577 14.58 -2.04 -12.47
CA ILE A 577 14.05 -1.79 -13.82
C ILE A 577 13.25 -2.99 -14.33
N LYS A 578 13.77 -4.21 -14.19
CA LYS A 578 13.04 -5.41 -14.63
C LYS A 578 11.81 -5.69 -13.77
N ALA A 579 11.83 -5.35 -12.48
CA ALA A 579 10.67 -5.47 -11.61
C ALA A 579 9.56 -4.50 -12.05
N THR A 580 9.91 -3.25 -12.33
CA THR A 580 8.99 -2.24 -12.88
C THR A 580 8.38 -2.67 -14.21
N VAL A 581 9.18 -3.19 -15.14
CA VAL A 581 8.67 -3.72 -16.42
C VAL A 581 7.71 -4.90 -16.20
N GLY A 582 8.05 -5.80 -15.28
CA GLY A 582 7.17 -6.89 -14.88
C GLY A 582 5.83 -6.41 -14.33
N TYR A 583 5.87 -5.43 -13.43
CA TYR A 583 4.67 -4.77 -12.90
C TYR A 583 3.81 -4.14 -14.01
N LEU A 584 4.42 -3.44 -14.98
CA LEU A 584 3.68 -2.86 -16.11
C LEU A 584 3.00 -3.93 -16.98
N PHE A 585 3.59 -5.12 -17.14
CA PHE A 585 2.92 -6.24 -17.79
C PHE A 585 1.70 -6.73 -17.01
N SER A 586 1.77 -6.78 -15.69
CA SER A 586 0.66 -7.18 -14.83
C SER A 586 -0.50 -6.17 -14.90
N VAL A 587 -0.20 -4.87 -14.89
CA VAL A 587 -1.19 -3.80 -15.06
C VAL A 587 -1.83 -3.86 -16.44
N GLY A 588 -1.02 -3.94 -17.50
CA GLY A 588 -1.53 -4.02 -18.87
C GLY A 588 -2.42 -5.23 -19.10
N ALA A 589 -2.01 -6.41 -18.58
CA ALA A 589 -2.81 -7.62 -18.66
C ALA A 589 -4.11 -7.51 -17.86
N ALA A 590 -4.09 -6.87 -16.68
CA ALA A 590 -5.28 -6.63 -15.89
C ALA A 590 -6.29 -5.74 -16.63
N PHE A 591 -5.84 -4.62 -17.21
CA PHE A 591 -6.69 -3.75 -18.02
C PHE A 591 -7.24 -4.45 -19.27
N GLY A 592 -6.40 -5.24 -19.95
CA GLY A 592 -6.82 -5.98 -21.13
C GLY A 592 -7.88 -7.04 -20.82
N VAL A 593 -7.73 -7.79 -19.71
CA VAL A 593 -8.77 -8.76 -19.31
C VAL A 593 -10.05 -8.06 -18.84
N VAL A 594 -9.94 -6.94 -18.12
CA VAL A 594 -11.12 -6.16 -17.72
C VAL A 594 -11.87 -5.65 -18.95
N SER A 595 -11.19 -5.05 -19.93
CA SER A 595 -11.84 -4.63 -21.19
C SER A 595 -12.46 -5.82 -21.94
N LEU A 596 -11.79 -6.97 -22.00
CA LEU A 596 -12.36 -8.16 -22.65
C LEU A 596 -13.66 -8.64 -21.98
N VAL A 597 -13.73 -8.58 -20.65
CA VAL A 597 -14.89 -9.07 -19.90
C VAL A 597 -16.02 -8.06 -19.88
N PHE A 598 -15.73 -6.80 -19.54
CA PHE A 598 -16.75 -5.79 -19.27
C PHE A 598 -17.17 -5.01 -20.50
N GLU A 599 -16.32 -4.84 -21.51
CA GLU A 599 -16.67 -4.10 -22.72
C GLU A 599 -16.98 -5.03 -23.89
N HIS A 600 -16.11 -6.02 -24.13
CA HIS A 600 -16.29 -6.97 -25.23
C HIS A 600 -17.21 -8.15 -24.88
N GLY A 601 -17.61 -8.29 -23.61
CA GLY A 601 -18.55 -9.32 -23.16
C GLY A 601 -18.00 -10.75 -23.12
N VAL A 602 -16.69 -10.93 -23.28
CA VAL A 602 -16.07 -12.26 -23.24
C VAL A 602 -16.14 -12.80 -21.81
N PHE A 603 -16.83 -13.93 -21.60
CA PHE A 603 -16.99 -14.54 -20.27
C PHE A 603 -17.86 -13.74 -19.28
N ALA A 604 -18.56 -12.70 -19.76
CA ALA A 604 -19.43 -11.83 -18.96
C ALA A 604 -20.56 -12.60 -18.23
N GLU A 605 -21.26 -13.50 -18.95
CA GLU A 605 -22.33 -14.33 -18.37
C GLU A 605 -21.83 -15.25 -17.25
N ALA A 606 -20.64 -15.82 -17.40
CA ALA A 606 -20.06 -16.73 -16.41
C ALA A 606 -19.62 -16.01 -15.11
N LEU A 607 -19.43 -14.68 -15.17
CA LEU A 607 -19.08 -13.83 -14.03
C LEU A 607 -20.28 -13.04 -13.49
N ASN A 608 -21.49 -13.36 -13.98
CA ASN A 608 -22.73 -12.65 -13.65
C ASN A 608 -22.63 -11.13 -13.89
N VAL A 609 -22.01 -10.72 -15.00
CA VAL A 609 -22.01 -9.31 -15.42
C VAL A 609 -23.39 -8.99 -15.99
N THR A 610 -24.08 -8.03 -15.38
CA THR A 610 -25.48 -7.67 -15.71
C THR A 610 -25.59 -6.94 -17.04
N ARG A 611 -24.63 -6.03 -17.31
CA ARG A 611 -24.53 -5.24 -18.54
C ARG A 611 -23.06 -5.00 -18.87
N THR A 612 -22.71 -5.11 -20.15
CA THR A 612 -21.40 -4.71 -20.66
C THR A 612 -21.42 -3.22 -21.00
N GLY A 613 -20.31 -2.53 -20.75
CA GLY A 613 -20.21 -1.08 -20.92
C GLY A 613 -18.88 -0.52 -20.40
N PRO A 614 -18.76 0.82 -20.38
CA PRO A 614 -17.58 1.49 -19.82
C PRO A 614 -17.32 1.07 -18.38
N VAL A 615 -16.05 1.12 -17.99
CA VAL A 615 -15.63 0.75 -16.64
C VAL A 615 -15.45 2.00 -15.78
N ILE A 616 -15.61 1.86 -14.47
CA ILE A 616 -15.50 2.98 -13.53
C ILE A 616 -14.17 3.74 -13.64
N SER A 617 -14.26 5.06 -13.80
CA SER A 617 -13.13 5.91 -14.20
C SER A 617 -11.91 5.91 -13.28
N PHE A 618 -12.08 5.65 -11.98
CA PHE A 618 -10.95 5.61 -11.04
C PHE A 618 -10.33 4.21 -10.85
N MET A 619 -10.92 3.15 -11.42
CA MET A 619 -10.35 1.80 -11.34
C MET A 619 -8.88 1.78 -11.77
N PRO A 620 -8.47 2.38 -12.92
CA PRO A 620 -7.09 2.24 -13.37
C PRO A 620 -6.06 2.80 -12.38
N ILE A 621 -6.34 3.94 -11.75
CA ILE A 621 -5.49 4.54 -10.72
C ILE A 621 -5.40 3.62 -9.50
N VAL A 622 -6.55 3.17 -8.99
CA VAL A 622 -6.63 2.29 -7.81
C VAL A 622 -5.91 0.97 -8.06
N LEU A 623 -6.16 0.34 -9.20
CA LEU A 623 -5.57 -0.93 -9.60
C LEU A 623 -4.05 -0.78 -9.74
N MET A 624 -3.57 0.28 -10.40
CA MET A 624 -2.13 0.55 -10.50
C MET A 624 -1.48 0.69 -9.13
N GLY A 625 -2.05 1.50 -8.23
CA GLY A 625 -1.51 1.71 -6.89
C GLY A 625 -1.48 0.44 -6.03
N ILE A 626 -2.59 -0.32 -6.03
CA ILE A 626 -2.70 -1.56 -5.25
C ILE A 626 -1.81 -2.66 -5.85
N LEU A 627 -1.90 -2.92 -7.16
CA LEU A 627 -1.06 -3.93 -7.81
C LEU A 627 0.41 -3.62 -7.64
N PHE A 628 0.79 -2.34 -7.67
CA PHE A 628 2.17 -1.97 -7.45
C PHE A 628 2.65 -2.44 -6.07
N GLY A 629 1.94 -2.05 -5.02
CA GLY A 629 2.26 -2.48 -3.66
C GLY A 629 2.35 -4.00 -3.54
N LEU A 630 1.34 -4.72 -4.00
CA LEU A 630 1.29 -6.19 -3.93
C LEU A 630 2.38 -6.86 -4.79
N ALA A 631 2.72 -6.28 -5.95
CA ALA A 631 3.74 -6.77 -6.86
C ALA A 631 5.17 -6.46 -6.38
N MET A 632 5.36 -5.63 -5.36
CA MET A 632 6.70 -5.45 -4.80
C MET A 632 7.04 -6.46 -3.73
N ASP A 633 6.04 -6.95 -3.01
CA ASP A 633 6.22 -7.78 -1.81
C ASP A 633 6.96 -9.09 -2.14
N TYR A 634 6.49 -9.87 -3.13
CA TYR A 634 7.20 -11.10 -3.48
C TYR A 634 8.50 -10.87 -4.25
N GLU A 635 8.73 -9.65 -4.76
CA GLU A 635 9.94 -9.35 -5.51
C GLU A 635 11.09 -9.29 -4.53
N VAL A 636 10.84 -8.57 -3.44
CA VAL A 636 11.70 -8.51 -2.27
C VAL A 636 11.95 -9.92 -1.74
N PHE A 637 10.92 -10.75 -1.53
CA PHE A 637 11.14 -12.11 -1.00
C PHE A 637 11.90 -13.05 -1.95
N LEU A 638 11.63 -13.00 -3.24
CA LEU A 638 12.24 -13.91 -4.21
C LEU A 638 13.67 -13.49 -4.51
N VAL A 639 13.88 -12.20 -4.81
CA VAL A 639 15.17 -11.68 -5.27
C VAL A 639 16.14 -11.47 -4.12
N SER A 640 15.67 -11.10 -2.91
CA SER A 640 16.58 -10.94 -1.76
C SER A 640 17.23 -12.28 -1.42
N ARG A 641 16.48 -13.37 -1.44
CA ARG A 641 17.03 -14.72 -1.24
C ARG A 641 18.00 -15.17 -2.33
N MET A 642 17.74 -14.77 -3.58
CA MET A 642 18.72 -14.99 -4.68
C MET A 642 19.99 -14.17 -4.46
N ARG A 643 19.86 -12.96 -3.90
CA ARG A 643 20.99 -12.08 -3.59
C ARG A 643 21.81 -12.61 -2.41
N GLU A 644 21.15 -13.12 -1.37
CA GLU A 644 21.78 -13.77 -0.21
C GLU A 644 22.75 -14.87 -0.67
N ASP A 645 22.27 -15.81 -1.48
CA ASP A 645 23.08 -16.91 -2.03
C ASP A 645 24.24 -16.41 -2.92
N TYR A 646 24.05 -15.30 -3.64
CA TYR A 646 25.09 -14.71 -4.50
C TYR A 646 26.19 -14.02 -3.69
N VAL A 647 25.81 -13.23 -2.68
CA VAL A 647 26.76 -12.49 -1.82
C VAL A 647 27.62 -13.46 -0.99
N HIS A 648 27.08 -14.61 -0.60
CA HIS A 648 27.81 -15.65 0.16
C HIS A 648 28.66 -16.59 -0.72
N GLY A 649 28.99 -16.19 -1.95
CA GLY A 649 29.95 -16.89 -2.83
C GLY A 649 29.32 -17.84 -3.86
N GLY A 650 28.00 -17.83 -4.03
CA GLY A 650 27.32 -18.59 -5.07
C GLY A 650 27.46 -17.96 -6.47
N SER A 651 27.61 -18.78 -7.52
CA SER A 651 27.51 -18.28 -8.90
C SER A 651 26.09 -17.74 -9.17
N ALA A 652 25.94 -16.70 -10.01
CA ALA A 652 24.65 -16.08 -10.31
C ALA A 652 23.57 -17.11 -10.72
N LYS A 653 23.92 -18.10 -11.54
CA LYS A 653 22.98 -19.16 -11.96
C LYS A 653 22.58 -20.10 -10.82
N HIS A 654 23.53 -20.42 -9.94
CA HIS A 654 23.25 -21.25 -8.77
C HIS A 654 22.29 -20.53 -7.83
N ALA A 655 22.61 -19.26 -7.51
CA ALA A 655 21.83 -18.40 -6.62
C ALA A 655 20.39 -18.19 -7.10
N ILE A 656 20.16 -18.00 -8.41
CA ILE A 656 18.80 -17.97 -9.00
C ILE A 656 18.07 -19.29 -8.73
N THR A 657 18.75 -20.43 -8.88
CA THR A 657 18.14 -21.75 -8.76
C THR A 657 17.81 -22.13 -7.32
N THR A 658 18.70 -21.85 -6.38
CA THR A 658 18.53 -22.14 -4.94
C THR A 658 17.56 -21.15 -4.29
N GLY A 659 17.73 -19.85 -4.54
CA GLY A 659 16.83 -18.80 -4.07
C GLY A 659 15.39 -19.01 -4.53
N PHE A 660 15.19 -19.36 -5.81
CA PHE A 660 13.86 -19.66 -6.33
C PHE A 660 13.21 -20.86 -5.62
N GLN A 661 13.94 -21.96 -5.44
CA GLN A 661 13.38 -23.17 -4.82
C GLN A 661 12.96 -22.94 -3.37
N GLY A 662 13.69 -22.11 -2.64
CA GLY A 662 13.37 -21.76 -1.27
C GLY A 662 12.06 -20.97 -1.16
N SER A 663 11.79 -20.06 -2.09
CA SER A 663 10.67 -19.10 -1.99
C SER A 663 9.45 -19.50 -2.80
N ALA A 664 9.60 -20.26 -3.89
CA ALA A 664 8.52 -20.56 -4.85
C ALA A 664 7.27 -21.19 -4.20
N LYS A 665 7.43 -22.09 -3.22
CA LYS A 665 6.28 -22.73 -2.57
C LYS A 665 5.43 -21.71 -1.79
N VAL A 666 6.08 -20.80 -1.06
CA VAL A 666 5.38 -19.81 -0.24
C VAL A 666 4.72 -18.77 -1.14
N VAL A 667 5.45 -18.26 -2.13
CA VAL A 667 4.93 -17.30 -3.12
C VAL A 667 3.73 -17.87 -3.89
N THR A 668 3.80 -19.14 -4.33
CA THR A 668 2.66 -19.79 -5.02
C THR A 668 1.43 -19.86 -4.12
N ALA A 669 1.60 -20.22 -2.85
CA ALA A 669 0.49 -20.32 -1.92
C ALA A 669 -0.14 -18.96 -1.63
N ALA A 670 0.68 -17.96 -1.36
CA ALA A 670 0.26 -16.57 -1.16
C ALA A 670 -0.52 -16.04 -2.37
N ALA A 671 0.02 -16.25 -3.58
CA ALA A 671 -0.65 -15.86 -4.82
C ALA A 671 -2.04 -16.50 -4.98
N ILE A 672 -2.15 -17.82 -4.78
CA ILE A 672 -3.44 -18.52 -4.89
C ILE A 672 -4.45 -17.98 -3.87
N ILE A 673 -4.01 -17.66 -2.65
CA ILE A 673 -4.87 -17.11 -1.61
C ILE A 673 -5.39 -15.72 -2.00
N MET A 674 -4.51 -14.81 -2.42
CA MET A 674 -4.93 -13.48 -2.85
C MET A 674 -5.86 -13.54 -4.06
N ILE A 675 -5.54 -14.38 -5.06
CA ILE A 675 -6.43 -14.59 -6.21
C ILE A 675 -7.79 -15.08 -5.74
N ALA A 676 -7.85 -16.05 -4.82
CA ALA A 676 -9.12 -16.53 -4.28
C ALA A 676 -9.91 -15.45 -3.54
N VAL A 677 -9.23 -14.60 -2.75
CA VAL A 677 -9.86 -13.47 -2.05
C VAL A 677 -10.44 -12.48 -3.05
N PHE A 678 -9.67 -12.02 -4.03
CA PHE A 678 -10.15 -11.07 -5.04
C PHE A 678 -11.25 -11.65 -5.93
N VAL A 679 -11.10 -12.90 -6.39
CA VAL A 679 -12.13 -13.58 -7.19
C VAL A 679 -13.44 -13.74 -6.42
N ALA A 680 -13.41 -13.88 -5.09
CA ALA A 680 -14.63 -13.98 -4.30
C ALA A 680 -15.51 -12.72 -4.35
N PHE A 681 -14.93 -11.55 -4.63
CA PHE A 681 -15.67 -10.30 -4.81
C PHE A 681 -16.26 -10.13 -6.23
N VAL A 682 -15.93 -11.00 -7.19
CA VAL A 682 -16.40 -10.87 -8.59
C VAL A 682 -17.87 -11.29 -8.77
N PRO A 683 -18.36 -12.44 -8.25
CA PRO A 683 -19.71 -12.91 -8.58
C PRO A 683 -20.84 -12.03 -8.02
N HIS A 684 -20.64 -11.45 -6.83
CA HIS A 684 -21.67 -10.70 -6.10
C HIS A 684 -21.25 -9.28 -5.70
N GLY A 685 -20.06 -8.81 -6.10
CA GLY A 685 -19.70 -7.41 -5.93
C GLY A 685 -20.64 -6.52 -6.75
N ASP A 686 -20.87 -5.29 -6.28
CA ASP A 686 -21.49 -4.26 -7.10
C ASP A 686 -20.64 -4.01 -8.37
N MET A 687 -21.24 -3.51 -9.45
CA MET A 687 -20.60 -3.24 -10.74
C MET A 687 -19.40 -2.31 -10.64
N ASN A 688 -19.30 -1.54 -9.55
CA ASN A 688 -18.12 -0.72 -9.24
C ASN A 688 -16.93 -1.55 -8.74
N LEU A 689 -17.19 -2.62 -7.99
CA LEU A 689 -16.16 -3.45 -7.37
C LEU A 689 -15.72 -4.60 -8.27
N LYS A 690 -16.62 -5.19 -9.08
CA LYS A 690 -16.28 -6.35 -9.92
C LYS A 690 -15.08 -6.10 -10.84
N PRO A 691 -14.98 -4.96 -11.56
CA PRO A 691 -13.84 -4.68 -12.44
C PRO A 691 -12.53 -4.53 -11.67
N ILE A 692 -12.56 -3.85 -10.50
CA ILE A 692 -11.40 -3.70 -9.63
C ILE A 692 -10.96 -5.07 -9.10
N ALA A 693 -11.88 -5.87 -8.57
CA ALA A 693 -11.60 -7.19 -8.03
C ALA A 693 -11.05 -8.15 -9.10
N LEU A 694 -11.65 -8.18 -10.29
CA LEU A 694 -11.16 -8.97 -11.42
C LEU A 694 -9.76 -8.51 -11.86
N GLY A 695 -9.58 -7.20 -12.03
CA GLY A 695 -8.31 -6.62 -12.43
C GLY A 695 -7.19 -6.91 -11.43
N LEU A 696 -7.47 -6.82 -10.12
CA LEU A 696 -6.54 -7.22 -9.07
C LEU A 696 -6.23 -8.71 -9.10
N ALA A 697 -7.25 -9.57 -9.24
CA ALA A 697 -7.05 -11.02 -9.33
C ALA A 697 -6.16 -11.41 -10.51
N VAL A 698 -6.43 -10.84 -11.69
CA VAL A 698 -5.65 -11.08 -12.92
C VAL A 698 -4.25 -10.52 -12.78
N GLY A 699 -4.12 -9.27 -12.34
CA GLY A 699 -2.83 -8.61 -12.17
C GLY A 699 -1.92 -9.35 -11.21
N VAL A 700 -2.46 -9.80 -10.08
CA VAL A 700 -1.74 -10.66 -9.12
C VAL A 700 -1.39 -12.02 -9.71
N ALA A 701 -2.29 -12.65 -10.47
CA ALA A 701 -2.01 -13.93 -11.11
C ALA A 701 -0.89 -13.83 -12.15
N VAL A 702 -0.93 -12.78 -12.99
CA VAL A 702 0.11 -12.50 -13.99
C VAL A 702 1.42 -12.19 -13.29
N ASP A 703 1.42 -11.34 -12.27
CA ASP A 703 2.62 -11.02 -11.50
C ASP A 703 3.23 -12.28 -10.86
N ALA A 704 2.44 -13.06 -10.14
CA ALA A 704 2.94 -14.22 -9.42
C ALA A 704 3.42 -15.34 -10.34
N PHE A 705 2.69 -15.66 -11.41
CA PHE A 705 2.99 -16.84 -12.24
C PHE A 705 3.77 -16.49 -13.50
N VAL A 706 3.43 -15.41 -14.19
CA VAL A 706 4.09 -15.05 -15.46
C VAL A 706 5.34 -14.22 -15.17
N VAL A 707 5.21 -13.17 -14.36
CA VAL A 707 6.35 -12.28 -14.07
C VAL A 707 7.36 -12.99 -13.18
N ARG A 708 6.97 -13.47 -12.00
CA ARG A 708 7.94 -14.01 -11.04
C ARG A 708 8.42 -15.42 -11.33
N MET A 709 7.55 -16.29 -11.81
CA MET A 709 7.94 -17.69 -12.07
C MET A 709 8.56 -17.91 -13.44
N ILE A 710 8.43 -16.96 -14.38
CA ILE A 710 8.93 -17.10 -15.75
C ILE A 710 9.84 -15.92 -16.13
N PHE A 711 9.33 -14.69 -16.15
CA PHE A 711 10.07 -13.52 -16.63
C PHE A 711 11.30 -13.20 -15.79
N VAL A 712 11.15 -13.11 -14.46
CA VAL A 712 12.22 -12.71 -13.54
C VAL A 712 13.43 -13.65 -13.60
N PRO A 713 13.29 -14.98 -13.45
CA PRO A 713 14.43 -15.90 -13.56
C PRO A 713 15.08 -15.85 -14.94
N ALA A 714 14.31 -15.69 -16.01
CA ALA A 714 14.84 -15.62 -17.37
C ALA A 714 15.67 -14.35 -17.60
N VAL A 715 15.18 -13.18 -17.17
CA VAL A 715 15.90 -11.91 -17.28
C VAL A 715 17.18 -11.93 -16.42
N LEU A 716 17.12 -12.42 -15.19
CA LEU A 716 18.31 -12.54 -14.33
C LEU A 716 19.33 -13.54 -14.90
N ALA A 717 18.88 -14.65 -15.48
CA ALA A 717 19.77 -15.60 -16.15
C ALA A 717 20.42 -15.01 -17.42
N LEU A 718 19.73 -14.10 -18.12
CA LEU A 718 20.25 -13.37 -19.28
C LEU A 718 21.32 -12.34 -18.87
N LEU A 719 21.07 -11.61 -17.78
CA LEU A 719 21.96 -10.56 -17.28
C LEU A 719 23.20 -11.13 -16.54
N GLY A 720 23.07 -12.30 -15.91
CA GLY A 720 24.16 -12.93 -15.17
C GLY A 720 24.66 -12.07 -14.02
N GLU A 721 25.97 -11.91 -13.90
CA GLU A 721 26.61 -11.10 -12.85
C GLU A 721 26.26 -9.61 -12.94
N LYS A 722 25.96 -9.10 -14.14
CA LYS A 722 25.57 -7.70 -14.36
C LYS A 722 24.23 -7.35 -13.69
N ALA A 723 23.41 -8.35 -13.38
CA ALA A 723 22.15 -8.14 -12.66
C ALA A 723 22.37 -7.51 -11.27
N TRP A 724 23.54 -7.70 -10.67
CA TRP A 724 23.88 -7.23 -9.32
C TRP A 724 24.82 -6.03 -9.32
N TYR A 725 25.00 -5.37 -10.47
CA TYR A 725 25.89 -4.24 -10.60
C TYR A 725 25.30 -2.96 -9.99
N MET A 726 26.14 -2.22 -9.25
CA MET A 726 25.83 -0.89 -8.73
C MET A 726 27.02 0.05 -8.86
N PRO A 727 26.83 1.30 -9.34
CA PRO A 727 27.87 2.32 -9.33
C PRO A 727 28.28 2.69 -7.90
N LYS A 728 29.58 2.81 -7.62
CA LYS A 728 30.12 3.11 -6.28
C LYS A 728 29.62 4.43 -5.69
N TRP A 729 29.41 5.46 -6.53
CA TRP A 729 28.89 6.75 -6.09
C TRP A 729 27.45 6.65 -5.58
N LEU A 730 26.63 5.82 -6.23
CA LEU A 730 25.23 5.61 -5.85
C LEU A 730 25.14 4.74 -4.60
N ASP A 731 26.00 3.73 -4.48
CA ASP A 731 26.10 2.88 -3.28
C ASP A 731 26.55 3.67 -2.03
N ALA A 732 27.36 4.73 -2.22
CA ALA A 732 27.79 5.62 -1.15
C ALA A 732 26.70 6.61 -0.70
N LEU A 733 25.83 7.04 -1.62
CA LEU A 733 24.76 8.00 -1.32
C LEU A 733 23.54 7.34 -0.67
N LEU A 734 23.26 6.08 -1.01
CA LEU A 734 22.05 5.39 -0.56
C LEU A 734 22.22 4.72 0.82
N PRO A 735 21.30 4.97 1.78
CA PRO A 735 21.32 4.30 3.07
C PRO A 735 21.18 2.76 2.95
N SER A 736 21.79 2.02 3.88
CA SER A 736 21.69 0.55 3.92
C SER A 736 20.54 0.09 4.82
N PHE A 737 19.64 -0.73 4.29
CA PHE A 737 18.60 -1.41 5.08
C PHE A 737 18.84 -2.92 5.16
N ASP A 738 18.85 -3.45 6.39
CA ASP A 738 18.86 -4.89 6.66
C ASP A 738 17.42 -5.43 6.62
N VAL A 739 17.01 -5.92 5.44
CA VAL A 739 15.65 -6.44 5.19
C VAL A 739 15.51 -7.90 5.61
N GLU A 740 16.59 -8.70 5.55
CA GLU A 740 16.54 -10.15 5.81
C GLU A 740 16.99 -10.56 7.23
N GLY A 741 17.54 -9.62 8.01
CA GLY A 741 18.04 -9.90 9.34
C GLY A 741 19.43 -10.53 9.34
N GLU A 742 20.26 -10.23 8.33
CA GLU A 742 21.67 -10.65 8.29
C GLU A 742 22.41 -10.10 9.51
N GLY A 743 22.16 -8.83 9.85
CA GLY A 743 22.76 -8.19 11.00
C GLY A 743 22.34 -8.85 12.31
N LEU A 744 21.08 -9.25 12.42
CA LEU A 744 20.59 -10.02 13.58
C LEU A 744 21.19 -11.42 13.63
N THR A 745 21.33 -12.11 12.50
CA THR A 745 21.92 -13.45 12.46
C THR A 745 23.37 -13.41 12.91
N ARG A 746 24.12 -12.40 12.48
CA ARG A 746 25.47 -12.13 12.96
C ARG A 746 25.46 -11.79 14.45
N GLU A 747 24.56 -10.93 14.92
CA GLU A 747 24.40 -10.57 16.34
C GLU A 747 24.14 -11.80 17.22
N LEU A 748 23.27 -12.71 16.77
CA LEU A 748 22.97 -13.98 17.46
C LEU A 748 24.13 -14.97 17.38
N SER A 749 24.83 -15.07 16.25
CA SER A 749 26.00 -15.93 16.10
C SER A 749 27.15 -15.50 17.02
N LEU A 750 27.22 -14.19 17.27
CA LEU A 750 28.20 -13.57 18.14
C LEU A 750 27.65 -13.39 19.56
N ALA A 751 26.45 -13.84 19.91
CA ALA A 751 25.85 -13.58 21.22
C ALA A 751 26.80 -13.98 22.36
N ASP A 752 27.41 -15.16 22.24
CA ASP A 752 28.36 -15.73 23.20
C ASP A 752 29.84 -15.41 22.88
N TRP A 753 30.12 -14.57 21.89
CA TRP A 753 31.47 -14.09 21.58
C TRP A 753 31.80 -12.84 22.42
N PRO A 754 33.03 -12.66 22.94
CA PRO A 754 34.20 -13.54 22.80
C PRO A 754 34.13 -14.83 23.63
N GLU A 755 33.40 -14.83 24.74
CA GLU A 755 33.09 -16.02 25.55
C GLU A 755 31.70 -15.91 26.20
N PRO A 756 31.02 -17.03 26.51
CA PRO A 756 29.68 -17.00 27.08
C PRO A 756 29.62 -16.19 28.38
N GLY A 757 28.79 -15.15 28.41
CA GLY A 757 28.61 -14.29 29.59
C GLY A 757 29.65 -13.18 29.75
N ALA A 758 30.52 -12.93 28.77
CA ALA A 758 31.45 -11.80 28.79
C ALA A 758 30.73 -10.44 28.90
N THR A 759 31.17 -9.60 29.82
CA THR A 759 30.70 -8.22 30.04
C THR A 759 31.80 -7.22 29.68
N ASP A 760 32.47 -7.44 28.55
CA ASP A 760 33.48 -6.49 28.07
C ASP A 760 32.79 -5.22 27.56
N ALA A 761 33.31 -4.06 27.97
CA ALA A 761 32.92 -2.77 27.43
C ALA A 761 33.32 -2.62 25.97
N VAL A 762 34.48 -3.14 25.56
CA VAL A 762 34.93 -3.22 24.17
C VAL A 762 35.61 -4.57 23.94
N ALA A 763 35.19 -5.30 22.92
CA ALA A 763 35.85 -6.51 22.44
C ALA A 763 36.02 -6.44 20.93
N ALA A 764 37.25 -6.50 20.44
CA ALA A 764 37.60 -6.51 19.03
C ALA A 764 38.47 -7.74 18.74
N GLY A 765 38.16 -8.45 17.66
CA GLY A 765 38.92 -9.58 17.13
C GLY A 765 39.22 -9.35 15.65
N ASP A 766 40.50 -9.23 15.33
CA ASP A 766 41.04 -8.98 13.99
C ASP A 766 40.36 -7.77 13.30
N LEU A 767 40.06 -6.72 14.06
CA LEU A 767 39.36 -5.53 13.59
C LEU A 767 40.21 -4.81 12.54
N GLU A 768 39.59 -4.52 11.41
CA GLU A 768 40.18 -3.77 10.30
C GLU A 768 39.28 -2.59 9.92
N VAL A 769 39.90 -1.47 9.57
CA VAL A 769 39.27 -0.27 9.01
C VAL A 769 40.08 0.16 7.80
N SER A 770 39.42 0.27 6.65
CA SER A 770 40.02 0.70 5.39
C SER A 770 39.37 1.98 4.87
N GLY A 771 40.19 2.87 4.33
CA GLY A 771 39.77 4.07 3.60
C GLY A 771 39.85 3.90 2.08
N ARG A 772 39.71 5.00 1.34
CA ARG A 772 39.80 4.99 -0.13
C ARG A 772 41.18 4.56 -0.66
N SER A 773 42.23 4.81 0.12
CA SER A 773 43.63 4.53 -0.21
C SER A 773 44.16 3.19 0.31
N GLY A 774 43.35 2.40 1.03
CA GLY A 774 43.73 1.09 1.57
C GLY A 774 43.45 0.95 3.06
N LEU A 775 44.08 -0.04 3.70
CA LEU A 775 43.93 -0.34 5.12
C LEU A 775 44.50 0.80 5.98
N ILE A 776 43.67 1.41 6.83
CA ILE A 776 44.06 2.50 7.75
C ILE A 776 44.57 1.90 9.07
N VAL A 777 43.83 0.94 9.63
CA VAL A 777 44.19 0.20 10.84
C VAL A 777 43.71 -1.24 10.75
N GLY A 778 44.53 -2.21 11.15
CA GLY A 778 44.15 -3.63 11.20
C GLY A 778 45.24 -4.62 10.77
N PRO A 779 45.06 -5.93 11.05
CA PRO A 779 44.07 -6.52 11.96
C PRO A 779 44.43 -6.32 13.43
N VAL A 780 43.48 -5.89 14.26
CA VAL A 780 43.69 -5.55 15.68
C VAL A 780 42.72 -6.30 16.60
N SER A 781 43.26 -6.95 17.63
CA SER A 781 42.49 -7.70 18.63
C SER A 781 42.69 -7.13 20.03
N VAL A 782 41.61 -6.74 20.73
CA VAL A 782 41.67 -6.20 22.09
C VAL A 782 40.40 -6.50 22.88
N ARG A 783 40.52 -6.64 24.21
CA ARG A 783 39.39 -6.71 25.14
C ARG A 783 39.57 -5.68 26.26
N VAL A 784 38.53 -4.94 26.54
CA VAL A 784 38.43 -3.93 27.59
C VAL A 784 37.24 -4.32 28.47
N PRO A 785 37.48 -4.75 29.72
CA PRO A 785 36.41 -5.07 30.66
C PRO A 785 35.53 -3.84 30.97
N ASP A 786 34.32 -4.06 31.49
CA ASP A 786 33.49 -2.99 32.07
C ASP A 786 34.27 -2.21 33.15
N GLY A 787 34.27 -0.88 33.05
CA GLY A 787 35.09 0.01 33.90
C GLY A 787 36.60 -0.04 33.65
N GLY A 788 37.07 -0.83 32.67
CA GLY A 788 38.48 -0.94 32.29
C GLY A 788 38.99 0.29 31.55
N THR A 789 40.32 0.45 31.48
CA THR A 789 40.97 1.51 30.71
C THR A 789 41.89 0.91 29.65
N LEU A 790 41.93 1.52 28.46
CA LEU A 790 42.81 1.14 27.36
C LEU A 790 43.50 2.38 26.81
N LEU A 791 44.83 2.31 26.66
CA LEU A 791 45.60 3.32 25.93
C LEU A 791 45.83 2.83 24.50
N VAL A 792 45.37 3.58 23.50
CA VAL A 792 45.56 3.31 22.08
C VAL A 792 46.65 4.24 21.56
N ARG A 793 47.74 3.67 21.05
CA ARG A 793 48.93 4.39 20.61
C ARG A 793 49.21 4.14 19.14
N GLY A 794 49.63 5.17 18.40
CA GLY A 794 50.08 5.02 17.02
C GLY A 794 51.17 6.02 16.65
N ASP A 795 51.83 5.78 15.52
CA ASP A 795 52.84 6.70 14.95
C ASP A 795 52.21 7.90 14.24
N ALA A 796 50.91 7.84 13.95
CA ALA A 796 50.12 8.89 13.32
C ALA A 796 48.73 8.96 13.96
N THR A 797 48.08 10.13 13.86
CA THR A 797 46.73 10.39 14.38
C THR A 797 45.69 9.50 13.68
N ALA A 798 45.78 9.38 12.35
CA ALA A 798 44.78 8.68 11.55
C ALA A 798 44.50 7.22 11.98
N PRO A 799 45.48 6.31 12.20
CA PRO A 799 45.20 4.95 12.69
C PRO A 799 44.57 4.91 14.09
N VAL A 800 44.98 5.81 14.99
CA VAL A 800 44.46 5.91 16.37
C VAL A 800 43.01 6.36 16.34
N SER A 801 42.72 7.49 15.69
CA SER A 801 41.38 8.02 15.52
C SER A 801 40.48 7.04 14.77
N ALA A 802 40.98 6.39 13.72
CA ALA A 802 40.20 5.40 12.97
C ALA A 802 39.79 4.20 13.84
N PHE A 803 40.68 3.67 14.66
CA PHE A 803 40.34 2.60 15.60
C PHE A 803 39.31 3.07 16.63
N LEU A 804 39.56 4.20 17.28
CA LEU A 804 38.69 4.76 18.32
C LEU A 804 37.28 5.09 17.81
N LEU A 805 37.19 5.72 16.64
CA LEU A 805 35.91 6.01 15.99
C LEU A 805 35.21 4.73 15.51
N ALA A 806 35.95 3.71 15.09
CA ALA A 806 35.37 2.43 14.70
C ALA A 806 34.72 1.72 15.90
N VAL A 807 35.41 1.60 17.04
CA VAL A 807 34.84 1.00 18.26
C VAL A 807 33.75 1.86 18.90
N ALA A 808 33.74 3.17 18.63
CA ALA A 808 32.65 4.07 19.00
C ALA A 808 31.43 4.01 18.05
N GLY A 809 31.47 3.20 16.99
CA GLY A 809 30.40 3.10 16.00
C GLY A 809 30.23 4.34 15.12
N ARG A 810 31.27 5.19 15.05
CA ARG A 810 31.32 6.40 14.21
C ARG A 810 32.06 6.17 12.89
N LEU A 811 32.91 5.16 12.82
CA LEU A 811 33.57 4.70 11.59
C LEU A 811 33.20 3.24 11.28
N LYS A 812 33.09 2.89 10.00
CA LYS A 812 32.68 1.55 9.57
C LYS A 812 33.85 0.57 9.68
N VAL A 813 33.67 -0.50 10.46
CA VAL A 813 34.58 -1.65 10.50
C VAL A 813 34.52 -2.38 9.15
N THR A 814 35.66 -2.56 8.49
CA THR A 814 35.77 -3.20 7.17
C THR A 814 36.12 -4.68 7.24
N GLY A 815 36.72 -5.14 8.35
CA GLY A 815 37.07 -6.53 8.58
C GLY A 815 37.12 -6.87 10.08
N GLY A 816 37.09 -8.17 10.40
CA GLY A 816 37.06 -8.65 11.79
C GLY A 816 35.69 -8.60 12.47
N VAL A 817 35.71 -8.73 13.80
CA VAL A 817 34.54 -8.75 14.68
C VAL A 817 34.74 -7.73 15.80
N ALA A 818 33.72 -6.93 16.08
CA ALA A 818 33.77 -5.96 17.16
C ALA A 818 32.45 -5.89 17.93
N LYS A 819 32.54 -5.73 19.25
CA LYS A 819 31.42 -5.46 20.16
C LYS A 819 31.79 -4.30 21.09
N THR A 820 30.86 -3.38 21.28
CA THR A 820 31.01 -2.27 22.23
C THR A 820 29.75 -2.18 23.08
N ALA A 821 29.89 -2.14 24.40
CA ALA A 821 28.81 -2.14 25.39
C ALA A 821 27.77 -3.26 25.15
N GLY A 822 28.26 -4.46 24.78
CA GLY A 822 27.46 -5.64 24.44
C GLY A 822 26.78 -5.61 23.06
N LEU A 823 27.04 -4.60 22.24
CA LEU A 823 26.41 -4.40 20.92
C LEU A 823 27.40 -4.65 19.79
N VAL A 824 27.00 -5.43 18.78
CA VAL A 824 27.87 -5.83 17.67
C VAL A 824 28.00 -4.71 16.63
N LEU A 825 29.22 -4.47 16.16
CA LEU A 825 29.55 -3.50 15.12
C LEU A 825 29.86 -4.20 13.79
N PRO A 826 29.44 -3.62 12.64
CA PRO A 826 28.78 -2.32 12.48
C PRO A 826 27.24 -2.31 12.67
N GLU A 827 26.60 -3.46 12.88
CA GLU A 827 25.14 -3.65 12.84
C GLU A 827 24.37 -2.76 13.84
N ARG A 828 24.94 -2.55 15.03
CA ARG A 828 24.37 -1.72 16.11
C ARG A 828 25.10 -0.40 16.29
N ALA A 829 25.80 0.10 15.28
CA ALA A 829 26.57 1.35 15.35
C ALA A 829 25.76 2.55 15.89
N SER A 830 24.51 2.72 15.45
CA SER A 830 23.65 3.79 15.97
C SER A 830 23.37 3.66 17.47
N SER A 831 23.10 2.45 17.97
CA SER A 831 22.91 2.18 19.40
C SER A 831 24.22 2.35 20.18
N VAL A 832 25.36 1.96 19.61
CA VAL A 832 26.69 2.17 20.20
C VAL A 832 26.97 3.66 20.36
N ARG A 833 26.67 4.49 19.36
CA ARG A 833 26.86 5.96 19.44
C ARG A 833 26.11 6.62 20.60
N HIS A 834 24.99 6.06 21.04
CA HIS A 834 24.26 6.57 22.22
C HIS A 834 24.86 6.10 23.55
N LYS A 835 25.68 5.04 23.54
CA LYS A 835 26.34 4.48 24.72
C LYS A 835 27.81 4.87 24.84
N VAL A 836 28.40 5.40 23.78
CA VAL A 836 29.81 5.78 23.72
C VAL A 836 29.92 7.29 23.54
N ALA A 837 30.50 7.96 24.53
CA ALA A 837 30.89 9.35 24.38
C ALA A 837 32.26 9.45 23.72
N VAL A 838 32.42 10.39 22.79
CA VAL A 838 33.69 10.65 22.11
C VAL A 838 34.04 12.12 22.30
N VAL A 839 35.24 12.38 22.81
CA VAL A 839 35.81 13.71 22.99
C VAL A 839 37.10 13.76 22.18
N ASP A 840 37.15 14.67 21.20
CA ASP A 840 38.39 14.96 20.46
C ASP A 840 39.11 16.13 21.14
N SER A 841 40.22 15.85 21.82
CA SER A 841 40.96 16.87 22.58
C SER A 841 41.51 17.99 21.69
N ALA A 842 41.78 17.69 20.41
CA ALA A 842 42.29 18.68 19.45
C ALA A 842 41.21 19.67 19.02
N ALA A 843 39.94 19.23 18.97
CA ALA A 843 38.81 20.06 18.57
C ALA A 843 38.30 20.99 19.67
N GLU A 844 38.53 20.65 20.94
CA GLU A 844 37.96 21.35 22.12
C GLU A 844 38.75 22.60 22.57
N GLY A 845 39.67 23.11 21.73
CA GLY A 845 40.25 24.44 21.90
C GLY A 845 40.99 24.70 23.22
N GLY A 846 41.53 23.66 23.86
CA GLY A 846 42.27 23.76 25.13
C GLY A 846 41.46 23.47 26.40
N HIS A 847 40.17 23.13 26.31
CA HIS A 847 39.33 22.76 27.47
C HIS A 847 38.73 21.33 27.42
N PRO A 848 39.51 20.28 27.11
CA PRO A 848 39.00 18.92 26.95
C PRO A 848 38.40 18.33 28.24
N ALA A 849 38.83 18.79 29.41
CA ALA A 849 38.28 18.36 30.70
C ALA A 849 36.79 18.72 30.87
N GLU A 850 36.37 19.88 30.36
CA GLU A 850 34.97 20.30 30.42
C GLU A 850 34.11 19.51 29.44
N ALA A 851 34.64 19.22 28.25
CA ALA A 851 33.99 18.34 27.27
C ALA A 851 33.78 16.93 27.83
N VAL A 852 34.77 16.37 28.54
CA VAL A 852 34.62 15.10 29.26
C VAL A 852 33.54 15.21 30.35
N ARG A 853 33.55 16.25 31.20
CA ARG A 853 32.51 16.43 32.24
C ARG A 853 31.10 16.53 31.65
N ARG A 854 30.94 17.25 30.53
CA ARG A 854 29.67 17.33 29.79
C ARG A 854 29.29 15.96 29.22
N ALA A 855 30.21 15.25 28.58
CA ALA A 855 29.95 13.91 28.07
C ALA A 855 29.51 12.92 29.17
N LEU A 856 30.02 13.07 30.39
CA LEU A 856 29.65 12.23 31.53
C LEU A 856 28.24 12.50 32.08
N SER A 857 27.62 13.66 31.81
CA SER A 857 26.23 13.92 32.24
C SER A 857 25.24 12.94 31.63
N ASP A 858 25.55 12.44 30.44
CA ASP A 858 24.71 11.52 29.68
C ASP A 858 24.90 10.05 30.11
N ARG A 859 25.78 9.80 31.09
CA ARG A 859 26.10 8.47 31.66
C ARG A 859 26.45 7.43 30.58
N PRO A 860 27.49 7.67 29.77
CA PRO A 860 27.92 6.72 28.75
C PRO A 860 28.45 5.44 29.40
N SER A 861 28.36 4.32 28.70
CA SER A 861 29.01 3.06 29.11
C SER A 861 30.51 3.06 28.80
N VAL A 862 30.92 3.81 27.76
CA VAL A 862 32.30 3.94 27.33
C VAL A 862 32.61 5.41 27.02
N LEU A 863 33.74 5.90 27.48
CA LEU A 863 34.30 7.22 27.17
C LEU A 863 35.54 7.04 26.29
N VAL A 864 35.53 7.67 25.12
CA VAL A 864 36.66 7.75 24.20
C VAL A 864 37.20 9.17 24.24
N VAL A 865 38.48 9.33 24.57
CA VAL A 865 39.18 10.62 24.49
C VAL A 865 40.32 10.48 23.50
N ASP A 866 40.22 11.18 22.38
CA ASP A 866 41.20 11.13 21.29
C ASP A 866 42.17 12.33 21.35
N ALA A 867 43.29 12.22 20.62
CA ALA A 867 44.31 13.25 20.43
C ALA A 867 44.84 13.86 21.74
N THR A 868 45.02 13.04 22.78
CA THR A 868 45.40 13.50 24.13
C THR A 868 46.78 14.20 24.20
N GLU A 869 47.64 14.00 23.21
CA GLU A 869 48.93 14.68 23.05
C GLU A 869 48.80 16.19 22.80
N THR A 870 47.65 16.64 22.29
CA THR A 870 47.42 18.07 22.00
C THR A 870 47.23 18.90 23.26
N VAL A 871 47.01 18.25 24.41
CA VAL A 871 46.89 18.88 25.72
C VAL A 871 48.27 19.10 26.32
N GLY A 872 48.91 20.20 25.90
CA GLY A 872 50.27 20.57 26.32
C GLY A 872 50.35 21.37 27.63
N ASP A 873 49.28 22.06 28.03
CA ASP A 873 49.25 22.80 29.30
C ASP A 873 49.14 21.85 30.51
N LEU A 874 50.03 22.01 31.49
CA LEU A 874 50.08 21.16 32.68
C LEU A 874 48.80 21.27 33.53
N ALA A 875 48.21 22.46 33.61
CA ALA A 875 46.97 22.65 34.37
C ALA A 875 45.78 21.99 33.66
N ALA A 876 45.61 22.23 32.36
CA ALA A 876 44.58 21.57 31.55
C ALA A 876 44.73 20.04 31.52
N ARG A 877 45.97 19.53 31.49
CA ARG A 877 46.28 18.10 31.52
C ARG A 877 45.94 17.47 32.88
N ALA A 878 46.20 18.18 33.99
CA ALA A 878 45.78 17.74 35.32
C ALA A 878 44.25 17.75 35.49
N GLU A 879 43.56 18.74 34.95
CA GLU A 879 42.08 18.77 34.93
C GLU A 879 41.48 17.63 34.10
N LEU A 880 42.08 17.32 32.95
CA LEU A 880 41.66 16.20 32.12
C LEU A 880 41.87 14.87 32.84
N ALA A 881 43.02 14.69 33.50
CA ALA A 881 43.30 13.50 34.32
C ALA A 881 42.25 13.31 35.43
N GLN A 882 41.84 14.40 36.11
CA GLN A 882 40.78 14.35 37.12
C GLN A 882 39.42 13.99 36.50
N ALA A 883 39.08 14.54 35.35
CA ALA A 883 37.81 14.23 34.66
C ALA A 883 37.75 12.76 34.21
N VAL A 884 38.85 12.24 33.66
CA VAL A 884 39.00 10.83 33.27
C VAL A 884 38.95 9.89 34.49
N ALA A 885 39.62 10.24 35.58
CA ALA A 885 39.54 9.49 36.84
C ALA A 885 38.10 9.47 37.39
N GLY A 886 37.37 10.58 37.25
CA GLY A 886 35.95 10.66 37.55
C GLY A 886 35.12 9.63 36.78
N ALA A 887 35.35 9.50 35.46
CA ALA A 887 34.70 8.48 34.63
C ALA A 887 34.99 7.05 35.13
N GLN A 888 36.25 6.75 35.46
CA GLN A 888 36.66 5.44 35.97
C GLN A 888 35.99 5.11 37.31
N THR A 889 35.91 6.08 38.24
CA THR A 889 35.22 5.88 39.52
C THR A 889 33.72 5.65 39.38
N ALA A 890 33.12 6.14 38.29
CA ALA A 890 31.73 5.88 37.93
C ALA A 890 31.52 4.51 37.24
N GLY A 891 32.57 3.71 37.07
CA GLY A 891 32.51 2.40 36.41
C GLY A 891 32.43 2.48 34.88
N ILE A 892 32.77 3.62 34.29
CA ILE A 892 32.74 3.84 32.84
C ILE A 892 34.08 3.37 32.26
N ALA A 893 34.03 2.57 31.18
CA ALA A 893 35.26 2.16 30.51
C ALA A 893 35.87 3.34 29.73
N VAL A 894 37.19 3.49 29.77
CA VAL A 894 37.88 4.65 29.16
C VAL A 894 38.88 4.19 28.10
N LEU A 895 38.79 4.77 26.89
CA LEU A 895 39.78 4.58 25.83
C LEU A 895 40.47 5.92 25.56
N LEU A 896 41.80 5.93 25.63
CA LEU A 896 42.61 7.13 25.43
C LEU A 896 43.45 6.97 24.16
N GLY A 897 43.33 7.89 23.21
CA GLY A 897 44.12 7.95 21.99
C GLY A 897 45.33 8.88 22.14
N SER A 898 46.52 8.43 21.74
CA SER A 898 47.70 9.28 21.72
C SER A 898 48.70 8.92 20.62
N THR A 899 49.33 9.93 20.01
CA THR A 899 50.52 9.76 19.18
C THR A 899 51.82 9.96 19.99
N GLY A 900 52.83 9.10 19.82
CA GLY A 900 54.13 9.26 20.48
C GLY A 900 54.24 8.74 21.93
N SER A 901 55.14 9.32 22.75
CA SER A 901 55.49 8.79 24.08
C SER A 901 54.38 9.01 25.13
N ALA A 902 53.47 8.04 25.16
CA ALA A 902 52.55 7.63 26.24
C ALA A 902 51.83 8.73 27.04
N ALA A 903 50.49 8.79 26.88
CA ALA A 903 49.55 9.40 27.84
C ALA A 903 49.43 8.58 29.15
N THR A 904 50.54 8.04 29.66
CA THR A 904 50.60 7.25 30.89
C THR A 904 50.26 8.04 32.15
N ASP A 905 50.24 9.37 32.06
CA ASP A 905 49.86 10.26 33.15
C ASP A 905 48.34 10.50 33.25
N LEU A 906 47.59 10.21 32.18
CA LEU A 906 46.12 10.28 32.15
C LEU A 906 45.47 8.94 32.47
N ALA A 907 46.25 7.85 32.50
CA ALA A 907 45.78 6.49 32.77
C ALA A 907 46.38 5.94 34.08
N PRO A 908 45.67 5.08 34.81
CA PRO A 908 46.22 4.38 35.97
C PRO A 908 47.48 3.58 35.63
N SER A 909 48.37 3.42 36.61
CA SER A 909 49.56 2.59 36.45
C SER A 909 49.18 1.14 36.14
N GLY A 910 49.79 0.56 35.09
CA GLY A 910 49.49 -0.79 34.62
C GLY A 910 48.33 -0.88 33.60
N THR A 911 47.82 0.25 33.10
CA THR A 911 46.84 0.26 32.00
C THR A 911 47.39 -0.45 30.76
N PRO A 912 46.63 -1.37 30.12
CA PRO A 912 47.04 -2.02 28.89
C PRO A 912 47.20 -1.01 27.74
N VAL A 913 48.26 -1.17 26.96
CA VAL A 913 48.57 -0.34 25.79
C VAL A 913 48.38 -1.16 24.53
N LEU A 914 47.63 -0.60 23.58
CA LEU A 914 47.39 -1.15 22.26
C LEU A 914 48.10 -0.28 21.22
N ASP A 915 49.15 -0.84 20.60
CA ASP A 915 49.83 -0.19 19.49
C ASP A 915 49.10 -0.48 18.18
N VAL A 916 48.53 0.55 17.55
CA VAL A 916 47.92 0.48 16.22
C VAL A 916 48.95 0.91 15.17
N THR A 917 49.23 0.03 14.21
CA THR A 917 50.16 0.29 13.12
C THR A 917 49.41 0.74 11.86
N PRO A 918 49.98 1.66 11.04
CA PRO A 918 49.44 1.96 9.73
C PRO A 918 49.44 0.70 8.87
N GLY A 919 48.36 0.44 8.13
CA GLY A 919 48.32 -0.68 7.19
C GLY A 919 49.48 -0.61 6.20
N ALA A 920 50.23 -1.70 6.04
CA ALA A 920 51.36 -1.78 5.12
C ALA A 920 50.88 -1.73 3.65
N GLY A 921 50.55 -0.54 3.16
CA GLY A 921 50.59 -0.24 1.73
C GLY A 921 52.06 -0.25 1.29
N GLU A 922 52.36 -0.96 0.21
CA GLU A 922 53.70 -1.19 -0.34
C GLU A 922 54.68 -0.02 -0.12
N ARG A 923 55.79 -0.30 0.57
CA ARG A 923 56.97 0.58 0.58
C ARG A 923 57.59 0.62 -0.82
N SER A 924 57.00 1.41 -1.70
CA SER A 924 57.62 1.87 -2.94
C SER A 924 58.27 3.23 -2.66
N THR A 925 59.59 3.23 -2.75
CA THR A 925 60.54 4.35 -2.65
C THR A 925 60.02 5.70 -3.15
N GLY A 926 60.10 6.75 -2.32
CA GLY A 926 59.95 8.14 -2.75
C GLY A 926 59.61 9.11 -1.61
N GLY A 927 60.62 9.58 -0.87
CA GLY A 927 60.44 10.65 0.11
C GLY A 927 60.14 11.98 -0.61
N ALA A 928 58.98 12.58 -0.30
CA ALA A 928 58.66 14.02 -0.40
C ALA A 928 57.14 14.33 -0.31
N HIS A 929 56.24 13.34 -0.29
CA HIS A 929 54.78 13.57 -0.39
C HIS A 929 53.94 13.29 0.87
N LEU A 930 54.56 13.12 2.04
CA LEU A 930 53.87 12.70 3.28
C LEU A 930 52.99 13.80 3.93
N ASP A 931 53.25 15.08 3.68
CA ASP A 931 52.53 16.17 4.38
C ASP A 931 51.14 16.47 3.77
N GLN A 932 50.91 16.26 2.47
CA GLN A 932 49.62 16.56 1.83
C GLN A 932 48.58 15.42 1.95
N ASN A 933 49.01 14.17 2.13
CA ASN A 933 48.08 13.05 2.29
C ASN A 933 47.49 12.97 3.70
N THR A 934 48.17 13.53 4.70
CA THR A 934 47.69 13.54 6.08
C THR A 934 46.49 14.50 6.25
N GLU A 935 46.50 15.67 5.60
CA GLU A 935 45.38 16.62 5.62
C GLU A 935 44.09 16.06 4.98
N VAL A 936 44.20 15.29 3.89
CA VAL A 936 43.04 14.69 3.21
C VAL A 936 42.43 13.55 4.04
N ILE A 937 43.27 12.78 4.73
CA ILE A 937 42.83 11.71 5.64
C ILE A 937 42.24 12.32 6.92
N GLU A 938 42.80 13.42 7.45
CA GLU A 938 42.23 14.14 8.59
C GLU A 938 40.88 14.80 8.26
N GLN A 939 40.67 15.27 7.02
CA GLN A 939 39.37 15.76 6.57
C GLN A 939 38.32 14.65 6.41
N GLU A 940 38.70 13.45 5.96
CA GLU A 940 37.78 12.29 5.88
C GLU A 940 37.48 11.65 7.25
N VAL A 941 38.35 11.81 8.25
CA VAL A 941 38.11 11.37 9.64
C VAL A 941 37.26 12.37 10.43
N ARG A 942 37.31 13.66 10.07
CA ARG A 942 36.52 14.75 10.71
C ARG A 942 35.12 14.97 10.12
N ALA A 943 34.85 14.52 8.89
CA ALA A 943 33.53 14.57 8.24
C ALA A 943 32.70 13.32 8.58
#